data_AF-A0A7W4NYT9-F1
#
_entry.id   AF-A0A7W4NYT9-F1
#
_cell.length_a   1.000
_cell.length_b   1.000
_cell.length_c   1.000
_cell.angle_alpha   90.00
_cell.angle_beta   90.00
_cell.angle_gamma   90.00
#
_symmetry.space_group_name_H-M   'P 1'
#
loop_
_entity.id
_entity.type
_entity.pdbx_description
1 polymer ?
#
loop_
_entity_poly.entity_id
_entity_poly.type
_entity_poly.pdbx_seq_one_letter_code
_entity_poly.pdbx_strand_id
1 'polypeptide(L)'
;MLAERLTHDLACVLERPDLRVIAGGRRIGLDTALAGPFVVRADGMVVLGAPCLMAPACAPVVLRHALELARLIEAVPEDAVLAGLCAARTAALFAELDGPEGAPGPDWHAGMAAANPPGIARLQQIWGELAPLQPPVAQECAGEGAFDRLAARLEALWPLLGPAEKLMAEGGDARLAIDPATGLNHYGSSHRPRPWAVTYASSTASSVSERGFAGAEAARVRLVQGGLTGKGAEVRAGMVAEVRRRIAEHYGMTGAEGVVLAPSGTDCELYALALAMLGSGGHPVSNILLAPEETGSGVPLAAKGCHFANDTALGAQVQKGGLIAGFPAETLLLSVPLRRPDGAARTGAEIDRDCIELARRGWRTGRHVLLHRLDLSKTGLLAPGLEMLDRLADAARADGAAVPDIVVDACQARLDPARVRAYLDRGWMVMVTGSKFFTGPPFCGALLLPENVATRLRGGGLPPGLAEYCHRAAWPEAPAAQVLPVGENVGLMLRWYAALAEMTALREIPRPVVRARLARFLTALEAAIDADPDLRRLPVPHPARPPLADAWDDRGTILSFFVRDPLAASSSGDDVVPLALEPARALYRWLNADLSRVVPEGADRALAGLLCHVGQPVPLPHPMLRGGVAGALRLSAGARLVSGEPSHDGLVPDLRMDREIADAQRVLAKIGLILRYWETLAAADPVQTYAPLPAMETGSPVPLP
;
A
#
# COMPACT_ATOMS: atom_id res chain seq x y z
N MET A 1 -38.71 13.45 13.79
CA MET A 1 -38.40 13.10 12.39
C MET A 1 -37.28 13.94 11.75
N LEU A 2 -37.44 15.25 11.47
CA LEU A 2 -36.36 16.02 10.82
C LEU A 2 -35.12 16.17 11.73
N ALA A 3 -35.31 16.57 12.99
CA ALA A 3 -34.21 16.69 13.96
C ALA A 3 -33.49 15.36 14.26
N GLU A 4 -34.23 14.25 14.30
CA GLU A 4 -33.65 12.91 14.52
C GLU A 4 -32.85 12.42 13.30
N ARG A 5 -33.33 12.66 12.07
CA ARG A 5 -32.59 12.35 10.84
C ARG A 5 -31.31 13.19 10.73
N LEU A 6 -31.40 14.50 11.00
CA LEU A 6 -30.24 15.40 11.02
C LEU A 6 -29.19 14.98 12.05
N THR A 7 -29.62 14.50 13.22
CA THR A 7 -28.71 13.99 14.26
C THR A 7 -28.05 12.68 13.84
N HIS A 8 -28.79 11.79 13.17
CA HIS A 8 -28.25 10.52 12.66
C HIS A 8 -27.24 10.71 11.53
N ASP A 9 -27.57 11.50 10.51
CA ASP A 9 -26.71 11.73 9.35
C ASP A 9 -25.38 12.36 9.76
N LEU A 10 -25.42 13.29 10.71
CA LEU A 10 -24.23 13.90 11.26
C LEU A 10 -23.41 12.93 12.13
N ALA A 11 -24.06 12.08 12.93
CA ALA A 11 -23.36 11.04 13.67
C ALA A 11 -22.61 10.10 12.71
N CYS A 12 -23.21 9.76 11.57
CA CYS A 12 -22.54 8.99 10.52
C CYS A 12 -21.32 9.71 9.92
N VAL A 13 -21.36 11.05 9.78
CA VAL A 13 -20.21 11.84 9.32
C VAL A 13 -19.08 11.85 10.35
N LEU A 14 -19.41 11.98 11.63
CA LEU A 14 -18.44 11.95 12.73
C LEU A 14 -17.82 10.56 12.92
N GLU A 15 -18.59 9.51 12.65
CA GLU A 15 -18.12 8.11 12.67
C GLU A 15 -17.43 7.68 11.37
N ARG A 16 -17.33 8.56 10.37
CA ARG A 16 -16.57 8.26 9.15
C ARG A 16 -15.11 7.98 9.56
N PRO A 17 -14.54 6.81 9.22
CA PRO A 17 -13.32 6.32 9.86
C PRO A 17 -12.08 7.21 9.72
N ASP A 18 -11.88 7.80 8.54
CA ASP A 18 -10.84 8.79 8.27
C ASP A 18 -11.05 10.05 9.11
N LEU A 19 -12.26 10.63 9.10
CA LEU A 19 -12.59 11.84 9.85
C LEU A 19 -12.52 11.62 11.37
N ARG A 20 -12.91 10.46 11.88
CA ARG A 20 -12.77 10.09 13.29
C ARG A 20 -11.29 10.07 13.71
N VAL A 21 -10.42 9.47 12.90
CA VAL A 21 -8.97 9.46 13.15
C VAL A 21 -8.40 10.88 13.13
N ILE A 22 -8.82 11.73 12.18
CA ILE A 22 -8.37 13.13 12.10
C ILE A 22 -8.89 13.97 13.26
N ALA A 23 -10.14 13.76 13.68
CA ALA A 23 -10.76 14.47 14.78
C ALA A 23 -10.05 14.16 16.10
N GLY A 24 -9.66 12.90 16.33
CA GLY A 24 -9.02 12.48 17.56
C GLY A 24 -9.85 12.90 18.79
N GLY A 25 -9.23 13.61 19.73
CA GLY A 25 -9.89 14.14 20.94
C GLY A 25 -10.54 15.52 20.78
N ARG A 26 -10.71 16.04 19.56
CA ARG A 26 -11.20 17.41 19.31
C ARG A 26 -12.65 17.56 19.79
N ARG A 27 -12.94 18.68 20.46
CA ARG A 27 -14.32 19.05 20.84
C ARG A 27 -15.07 19.56 19.62
N ILE A 28 -16.13 18.86 19.24
CA ILE A 28 -17.01 19.21 18.12
C ILE A 28 -18.42 19.45 18.68
N GLY A 29 -19.00 20.61 18.39
CA GLY A 29 -20.36 20.97 18.76
C GLY A 29 -21.20 21.36 17.55
N LEU A 30 -22.49 21.57 17.80
CA LEU A 30 -23.48 21.95 16.80
C LEU A 30 -24.23 23.18 17.25
N ASP A 31 -24.45 24.10 16.31
CA ASP A 31 -25.23 25.29 16.55
C ASP A 31 -26.10 25.59 15.32
N THR A 32 -27.39 25.28 15.40
CA THR A 32 -28.34 25.55 14.32
C THR A 32 -28.60 27.03 14.10
N ALA A 33 -28.22 27.92 15.04
CA ALA A 33 -28.32 29.37 14.87
C ALA A 33 -27.12 29.95 14.10
N LEU A 34 -26.03 29.18 13.94
CA LEU A 34 -24.88 29.59 13.15
C LEU A 34 -25.22 29.58 11.65
N ALA A 35 -25.22 30.76 11.05
CA ALA A 35 -25.54 30.95 9.63
C ALA A 35 -24.46 30.36 8.68
N GLY A 36 -23.19 30.36 9.11
CA GLY A 36 -22.07 29.78 8.36
C GLY A 36 -22.00 28.25 8.48
N PRO A 37 -21.25 27.56 7.60
CA PRO A 37 -21.15 26.11 7.60
C PRO A 37 -20.46 25.56 8.87
N PHE A 38 -19.49 26.31 9.41
CA PHE A 38 -18.84 26.03 10.68
C PHE A 38 -18.12 27.28 11.21
N VAL A 39 -17.66 27.24 12.45
CA VAL A 39 -16.69 28.19 13.01
C VAL A 39 -15.72 27.46 13.93
N VAL A 40 -14.44 27.84 13.89
CA VAL A 40 -13.43 27.46 14.87
C VAL A 40 -13.36 28.55 15.94
N ARG A 41 -13.58 28.17 17.19
CA ARG A 41 -13.49 29.09 18.34
C ARG A 41 -12.05 29.26 18.81
N ALA A 42 -11.80 30.31 19.59
CA ALA A 42 -10.47 30.62 20.13
C ALA A 42 -9.90 29.52 21.05
N ASP A 43 -10.76 28.68 21.63
CA ASP A 43 -10.40 27.53 22.46
C ASP A 43 -10.22 26.22 21.64
N GLY A 44 -10.13 26.34 20.31
CA GLY A 44 -9.94 25.23 19.37
C GLY A 44 -11.18 24.35 19.17
N MET A 45 -12.34 24.73 19.73
CA MET A 45 -13.59 24.00 19.51
C MET A 45 -14.12 24.24 18.09
N VAL A 46 -14.48 23.15 17.41
CA VAL A 46 -15.18 23.19 16.12
C VAL A 46 -16.68 23.22 16.38
N VAL A 47 -17.39 24.18 15.80
CA VAL A 47 -18.86 24.25 15.85
C VAL A 47 -19.40 24.19 14.43
N LEU A 48 -20.18 23.16 14.10
CA LEU A 48 -20.83 23.03 12.80
C LEU A 48 -22.18 23.75 12.81
N GLY A 49 -22.45 24.51 11.74
CA GLY A 49 -23.66 25.32 11.61
C GLY A 49 -24.77 24.68 10.79
N ALA A 50 -25.88 25.40 10.62
CA ALA A 50 -27.06 24.91 9.92
C ALA A 50 -26.81 24.44 8.47
N PRO A 51 -25.96 25.10 7.64
CA PRO A 51 -25.70 24.63 6.27
C PRO A 51 -25.11 23.22 6.20
N CYS A 52 -24.27 22.84 7.17
CA CYS A 52 -23.70 21.50 7.26
C CYS A 52 -24.79 20.43 7.50
N LEU A 53 -25.79 20.78 8.31
CA LEU A 53 -26.94 19.92 8.61
C LEU A 53 -27.91 19.83 7.42
N MET A 54 -28.10 20.93 6.70
CA MET A 54 -29.05 20.98 5.58
C MET A 54 -28.54 20.31 4.30
N ALA A 55 -27.23 20.10 4.16
CA ALA A 55 -26.61 19.40 3.04
C ALA A 55 -25.68 18.27 3.54
N PRO A 56 -26.22 17.12 3.97
CA PRO A 56 -25.42 16.02 4.53
C PRO A 56 -24.30 15.51 3.62
N ALA A 57 -24.49 15.58 2.30
CA ALA A 57 -23.47 15.21 1.31
C ALA A 57 -22.19 16.08 1.40
N CYS A 58 -22.31 17.34 1.84
CA CYS A 58 -21.19 18.27 2.00
C CYS A 58 -20.54 18.18 3.39
N ALA A 59 -21.23 17.59 4.37
CA ALA A 59 -20.80 17.57 5.77
C ALA A 59 -19.39 16.96 5.99
N PRO A 60 -18.98 15.86 5.31
CA PRO A 60 -17.61 15.36 5.41
C PRO A 60 -16.54 16.38 5.01
N VAL A 61 -16.77 17.13 3.94
CA VAL A 61 -15.83 18.15 3.44
C VAL A 61 -15.78 19.33 4.39
N VAL A 62 -16.95 19.78 4.88
CA VAL A 62 -17.05 20.85 5.87
C VAL A 62 -16.34 20.47 7.17
N LEU A 63 -16.55 19.25 7.67
CA LEU A 63 -15.88 18.77 8.88
C LEU A 63 -14.36 18.65 8.66
N ARG A 64 -13.91 18.10 7.52
CA ARG A 64 -12.48 18.06 7.19
C ARG A 64 -11.87 19.46 7.18
N HIS A 65 -12.55 20.44 6.58
CA HIS A 65 -12.11 21.83 6.56
C HIS A 65 -11.98 22.39 7.97
N ALA A 66 -13.00 22.22 8.81
CA ALA A 66 -12.99 22.74 10.17
C ALA A 66 -11.89 22.13 11.04
N LEU A 67 -11.68 20.82 10.94
CA LEU A 67 -10.62 20.10 11.67
C LEU A 67 -9.22 20.53 11.21
N GLU A 68 -9.02 20.69 9.90
CA GLU A 68 -7.76 21.19 9.36
C GLU A 68 -7.50 22.62 9.83
N LEU A 69 -8.50 23.49 9.75
CA LEU A 69 -8.39 24.89 10.14
C LEU A 69 -8.03 25.04 11.62
N ALA A 70 -8.74 24.34 12.50
CA ALA A 70 -8.46 24.36 13.94
C ALA A 70 -7.02 23.96 14.24
N ARG A 71 -6.53 22.90 13.59
CA ARG A 71 -5.17 22.41 13.77
C ARG A 71 -4.11 23.37 13.22
N LEU A 72 -4.35 24.02 12.09
CA LEU A 72 -3.37 24.93 11.48
C LEU A 72 -3.29 26.27 12.23
N ILE A 73 -4.40 26.82 12.71
CA ILE A 73 -4.40 28.03 13.54
C ILE A 73 -3.64 27.79 14.85
N GLU A 74 -3.83 26.63 15.48
CA GLU A 74 -3.07 26.26 16.69
C GLU A 74 -1.56 26.16 16.42
N ALA A 75 -1.17 25.73 15.22
CA ALA A 75 0.22 25.52 14.86
C ALA A 75 0.96 26.82 14.50
N VAL A 76 0.26 27.78 13.88
CA VAL A 76 0.81 29.08 13.43
C VAL A 76 -0.17 30.21 13.72
N PRO A 77 -0.41 30.55 15.01
CA PRO A 77 -1.38 31.56 15.40
C PRO A 77 -1.08 32.96 14.84
N GLU A 78 0.20 33.26 14.59
CA GLU A 78 0.68 34.50 13.98
C GLU A 78 0.34 34.64 12.48
N ASP A 79 -0.15 33.58 11.84
CA ASP A 79 -0.37 33.53 10.40
C ASP A 79 -1.71 32.87 10.02
N ALA A 80 -2.75 33.34 10.70
CA ALA A 80 -4.09 32.78 10.59
C ALA A 80 -4.70 32.91 9.18
N VAL A 81 -4.26 33.87 8.35
CA VAL A 81 -4.70 33.98 6.94
C VAL A 81 -4.14 32.81 6.12
N LEU A 82 -2.84 32.51 6.27
CA LEU A 82 -2.21 31.39 5.59
C LEU A 82 -2.79 30.05 6.08
N ALA A 83 -3.04 29.91 7.39
CA ALA A 83 -3.69 28.74 7.95
C ALA A 83 -5.08 28.50 7.31
N GLY A 84 -5.89 29.56 7.19
CA GLY A 84 -7.19 29.55 6.51
C GLY A 84 -7.11 29.03 5.07
N LEU A 85 -6.22 29.62 4.27
CA LEU A 85 -6.05 29.24 2.86
C LEU A 85 -5.49 27.82 2.70
N CYS A 86 -4.54 27.40 3.53
CA CYS A 86 -4.02 26.03 3.54
C CYS A 86 -5.10 25.00 3.90
N ALA A 87 -5.96 25.32 4.88
CA ALA A 87 -7.08 24.47 5.28
C ALA A 87 -8.11 24.33 4.15
N ALA A 88 -8.46 25.44 3.50
CA ALA A 88 -9.36 25.45 2.35
C ALA A 88 -8.84 24.61 1.18
N ARG A 89 -7.54 24.68 0.85
CA ARG A 89 -6.92 23.79 -0.16
C ARG A 89 -7.03 22.33 0.21
N THR A 90 -6.71 21.98 1.46
CA THR A 90 -6.78 20.59 1.93
C THR A 90 -8.21 20.04 1.82
N ALA A 91 -9.20 20.83 2.23
CA ALA A 91 -10.61 20.48 2.10
C ALA A 91 -11.04 20.34 0.63
N ALA A 92 -10.53 21.22 -0.23
CA ALA A 92 -10.87 21.20 -1.65
C ALA A 92 -10.41 19.92 -2.34
N LEU A 93 -9.15 19.54 -2.10
CA LEU A 93 -8.57 18.30 -2.61
C LEU A 93 -9.19 17.04 -1.97
N PHE A 94 -9.70 17.15 -0.74
CA PHE A 94 -10.42 16.05 -0.08
C PHE A 94 -11.79 15.79 -0.73
N ALA A 95 -12.51 16.83 -1.14
CA ALA A 95 -13.81 16.66 -1.79
C ALA A 95 -13.76 15.87 -3.10
N GLU A 96 -12.63 15.91 -3.82
CA GLU A 96 -12.40 15.15 -5.05
C GLU A 96 -12.28 13.63 -4.81
N LEU A 97 -12.08 13.19 -3.55
CA LEU A 97 -11.93 11.78 -3.21
C LEU A 97 -13.25 11.00 -3.16
N ASP A 98 -14.38 11.69 -3.15
CA ASP A 98 -15.72 11.11 -3.00
C ASP A 98 -16.50 11.02 -4.33
N GLY A 99 -15.86 11.30 -5.47
CA GLY A 99 -16.46 11.11 -6.79
C GLY A 99 -15.98 12.10 -7.84
N PRO A 100 -16.21 11.83 -9.15
CA PRO A 100 -15.83 12.73 -10.24
C PRO A 100 -16.55 14.09 -10.21
N GLU A 101 -17.75 14.16 -9.63
CA GLU A 101 -18.49 15.42 -9.44
C GLU A 101 -18.10 16.14 -8.13
N GLY A 102 -17.46 15.43 -7.19
CA GLY A 102 -17.22 15.90 -5.82
C GLY A 102 -18.50 16.25 -5.06
N ALA A 103 -18.37 16.60 -3.78
CA ALA A 103 -19.48 17.26 -3.10
C ALA A 103 -19.58 18.72 -3.59
N PRO A 104 -20.79 19.27 -3.82
CA PRO A 104 -20.93 20.68 -4.17
C PRO A 104 -20.28 21.53 -3.09
N GLY A 105 -19.41 22.44 -3.53
CA GLY A 105 -18.60 23.28 -2.67
C GLY A 105 -18.85 24.77 -2.91
N PRO A 106 -18.30 25.64 -2.05
CA PRO A 106 -18.30 27.08 -2.29
C PRO A 106 -17.51 27.43 -3.56
N ASP A 107 -17.76 28.60 -4.14
CA ASP A 107 -17.20 29.04 -5.43
C ASP A 107 -15.65 29.01 -5.50
N TRP A 108 -14.97 29.03 -4.36
CA TRP A 108 -13.52 28.96 -4.28
C TRP A 108 -12.95 27.55 -4.44
N HIS A 109 -13.79 26.51 -4.33
CA HIS A 109 -13.39 25.11 -4.29
C HIS A 109 -12.51 24.70 -5.48
N ALA A 110 -12.97 24.96 -6.71
CA ALA A 110 -12.23 24.63 -7.93
C ALA A 110 -10.86 25.35 -8.01
N GLY A 111 -10.80 26.61 -7.57
CA GLY A 111 -9.54 27.37 -7.54
C GLY A 111 -8.54 26.81 -6.53
N MET A 112 -9.02 26.35 -5.38
CA MET A 112 -8.17 25.78 -4.33
C MET A 112 -7.73 24.34 -4.62
N ALA A 113 -8.51 23.60 -5.41
CA ALA A 113 -8.17 22.26 -5.89
C ALA A 113 -7.22 22.25 -7.11
N ALA A 114 -7.06 23.40 -7.78
CA ALA A 114 -6.24 23.51 -8.98
C ALA A 114 -4.75 23.16 -8.75
N ALA A 115 -4.07 22.80 -9.83
CA ALA A 115 -2.65 22.44 -9.84
C ALA A 115 -1.75 23.61 -9.40
N ASN A 116 -2.15 24.86 -9.69
CA ASN A 116 -1.42 26.08 -9.33
C ASN A 116 -2.25 26.94 -8.37
N PRO A 117 -1.62 27.73 -7.48
CA PRO A 117 -2.33 28.62 -6.58
C PRO A 117 -3.13 29.69 -7.33
N PRO A 118 -4.32 30.09 -6.84
CA PRO A 118 -5.05 31.24 -7.38
C PRO A 118 -4.21 32.52 -7.34
N GLY A 119 -4.46 33.42 -8.29
CA GLY A 119 -3.86 34.76 -8.27
C GLY A 119 -4.29 35.59 -7.05
N ILE A 120 -3.50 36.61 -6.72
CA ILE A 120 -3.65 37.42 -5.50
C ILE A 120 -5.06 37.97 -5.31
N ALA A 121 -5.65 38.58 -6.34
CA ALA A 121 -7.00 39.14 -6.26
C ALA A 121 -8.06 38.06 -5.92
N ARG A 122 -7.89 36.84 -6.46
CA ARG A 122 -8.76 35.72 -6.14
C ARG A 122 -8.52 35.24 -4.71
N LEU A 123 -7.27 35.14 -4.25
CA LEU A 123 -6.96 34.79 -2.85
C LEU A 123 -7.58 35.77 -1.85
N GLN A 124 -7.59 37.07 -2.15
CA GLN A 124 -8.24 38.08 -1.31
C GLN A 124 -9.75 37.89 -1.23
N GLN A 125 -10.40 37.57 -2.35
CA GLN A 125 -11.82 37.24 -2.37
C GLN A 125 -12.11 35.98 -1.53
N ILE A 126 -11.33 34.92 -1.73
CA ILE A 126 -11.46 33.66 -0.99
C ILE A 126 -11.31 33.93 0.51
N TRP A 127 -10.31 34.72 0.89
CA TRP A 127 -10.09 35.10 2.29
C TRP A 127 -11.31 35.81 2.90
N GLY A 128 -12.00 36.69 2.16
CA GLY A 128 -13.24 37.32 2.63
C GLY A 128 -14.32 36.33 3.06
N GLU A 129 -14.39 35.17 2.40
CA GLU A 129 -15.31 34.08 2.74
C GLU A 129 -14.81 33.19 3.88
N LEU A 130 -13.48 33.05 4.02
CA LEU A 130 -12.86 32.21 5.05
C LEU A 130 -12.71 32.93 6.40
N ALA A 131 -12.53 34.25 6.41
CA ALA A 131 -12.26 35.02 7.62
C ALA A 131 -13.31 34.83 8.73
N PRO A 132 -14.63 34.72 8.45
CA PRO A 132 -15.64 34.47 9.49
C PRO A 132 -15.60 33.07 10.11
N LEU A 133 -14.86 32.12 9.53
CA LEU A 133 -14.81 30.72 9.98
C LEU A 133 -13.81 30.50 11.13
N GLN A 134 -13.09 31.54 11.55
CA GLN A 134 -11.99 31.47 12.52
C GLN A 134 -12.01 32.67 13.49
N PRO A 135 -11.22 32.63 14.59
CA PRO A 135 -11.09 33.76 15.50
C PRO A 135 -10.59 35.02 14.77
N PRO A 136 -10.88 36.24 15.30
CA PRO A 136 -10.44 37.49 14.69
C PRO A 136 -8.94 37.51 14.40
N VAL A 137 -8.59 37.82 13.15
CA VAL A 137 -7.20 37.89 12.70
C VAL A 137 -6.67 39.31 12.87
N ALA A 138 -5.41 39.43 13.30
CA ALA A 138 -4.74 40.73 13.43
C ALA A 138 -4.69 41.46 12.08
N GLN A 139 -4.94 42.77 12.10
CA GLN A 139 -5.06 43.60 10.89
C GLN A 139 -3.76 43.62 10.06
N GLU A 140 -2.60 43.43 10.70
CA GLU A 140 -1.28 43.33 10.08
C GLU A 140 -1.14 42.10 9.15
N CYS A 141 -1.84 41.01 9.44
CA CYS A 141 -1.84 39.80 8.62
C CYS A 141 -2.66 39.95 7.33
N ALA A 142 -3.50 40.97 7.23
CA ALA A 142 -4.39 41.25 6.10
C ALA A 142 -4.21 42.65 5.49
N GLY A 143 -3.12 43.35 5.85
CA GLY A 143 -2.80 44.70 5.39
C GLY A 143 -2.16 44.80 4.00
N GLU A 144 -1.78 46.01 3.61
CA GLU A 144 -1.17 46.31 2.30
C GLU A 144 0.16 45.53 2.11
N GLY A 145 0.29 44.82 0.98
CA GLY A 145 1.45 43.96 0.68
C GLY A 145 1.53 42.63 1.46
N ALA A 146 0.57 42.33 2.33
CA ALA A 146 0.54 41.05 3.06
C ALA A 146 0.24 39.86 2.12
N PHE A 147 -0.67 40.05 1.16
CA PHE A 147 -1.04 39.01 0.20
C PHE A 147 0.05 38.67 -0.81
N ASP A 148 0.96 39.59 -1.13
CA ASP A 148 2.12 39.30 -1.99
C ASP A 148 3.07 38.30 -1.30
N ARG A 149 3.39 38.55 -0.03
CA ARG A 149 4.23 37.63 0.79
C ARG A 149 3.54 36.30 1.00
N LEU A 150 2.23 36.33 1.24
CA LEU A 150 1.42 35.13 1.43
C LEU A 150 1.34 34.29 0.15
N ALA A 151 1.17 34.91 -1.01
CA ALA A 151 1.11 34.21 -2.29
C ALA A 151 2.42 33.48 -2.60
N ALA A 152 3.58 34.14 -2.39
CA ALA A 152 4.88 33.51 -2.56
C ALA A 152 5.09 32.30 -1.63
N ARG A 153 4.61 32.39 -0.37
CA ARG A 153 4.65 31.27 0.58
C ARG A 153 3.69 30.16 0.19
N LEU A 154 2.47 30.49 -0.22
CA LEU A 154 1.51 29.51 -0.71
C LEU A 154 2.03 28.77 -1.93
N GLU A 155 2.68 29.45 -2.88
CA GLU A 155 3.28 28.82 -4.05
C GLU A 155 4.32 27.77 -3.67
N ALA A 156 5.20 28.08 -2.72
CA ALA A 156 6.19 27.13 -2.21
C ALA A 156 5.56 25.94 -1.45
N LEU A 157 4.41 26.16 -0.79
CA LEU A 157 3.71 25.12 -0.04
C LEU A 157 2.75 24.29 -0.89
N TRP A 158 2.27 24.83 -2.01
CA TRP A 158 1.15 24.29 -2.80
C TRP A 158 1.25 22.79 -3.11
N PRO A 159 2.42 22.25 -3.50
CA PRO A 159 2.57 20.81 -3.77
C PRO A 159 2.50 19.93 -2.52
N LEU A 160 2.71 20.52 -1.33
CA LEU A 160 2.70 19.82 -0.04
C LEU A 160 1.35 19.93 0.68
N LEU A 161 0.47 20.82 0.20
CA LEU A 161 -0.85 21.07 0.76
C LEU A 161 -1.87 20.14 0.12
N GLY A 162 -2.16 19.04 0.81
CA GLY A 162 -3.23 18.11 0.47
C GLY A 162 -3.55 17.20 1.66
N PRO A 163 -4.67 16.46 1.61
CA PRO A 163 -4.98 15.43 2.59
C PRO A 163 -4.05 14.22 2.44
N ALA A 164 -3.80 13.46 3.52
CA ALA A 164 -2.86 12.32 3.53
C ALA A 164 -3.22 11.28 2.47
N GLU A 165 -4.51 11.06 2.29
CA GLU A 165 -5.15 10.21 1.30
C GLU A 165 -4.68 10.49 -0.12
N LYS A 166 -4.59 11.78 -0.49
CA LYS A 166 -4.19 12.24 -1.82
C LYS A 166 -2.67 12.22 -1.95
N LEU A 167 -1.95 12.72 -0.96
CA LEU A 167 -0.48 12.78 -0.99
C LEU A 167 0.15 11.37 -1.01
N MET A 168 -0.45 10.39 -0.32
CA MET A 168 -0.02 8.99 -0.41
C MET A 168 -0.23 8.38 -1.79
N ALA A 169 -1.08 8.95 -2.65
CA ALA A 169 -1.27 8.48 -4.02
C ALA A 169 -0.20 9.00 -5.01
N GLU A 170 0.71 9.87 -4.57
CA GLU A 170 1.77 10.45 -5.39
C GLU A 170 3.11 9.71 -5.26
N GLY A 171 4.08 10.02 -6.12
CA GLY A 171 5.44 9.48 -5.99
C GLY A 171 5.52 7.96 -6.21
N GLY A 172 4.71 7.45 -7.14
CA GLY A 172 4.67 6.07 -7.62
C GLY A 172 4.31 6.07 -9.12
N ASP A 173 3.87 4.93 -9.66
CA ASP A 173 3.34 4.88 -11.03
C ASP A 173 1.80 4.86 -11.06
N ALA A 174 1.22 4.83 -12.26
CA ALA A 174 -0.22 4.85 -12.50
C ALA A 174 -1.05 3.83 -11.71
N ARG A 175 -0.45 2.73 -11.21
CA ARG A 175 -1.17 1.75 -10.37
C ARG A 175 -1.52 2.28 -8.98
N LEU A 176 -0.84 3.34 -8.54
CA LEU A 176 -1.09 4.01 -7.26
C LEU A 176 -2.24 5.02 -7.35
N ALA A 177 -2.53 5.52 -8.56
CA ALA A 177 -3.59 6.49 -8.81
C ALA A 177 -4.95 5.94 -8.32
N ILE A 178 -5.71 6.83 -7.68
CA ILE A 178 -7.07 6.54 -7.21
C ILE A 178 -8.02 6.87 -8.34
N ASP A 179 -8.85 5.91 -8.73
CA ASP A 179 -9.96 6.16 -9.63
C ASP A 179 -11.07 6.91 -8.86
N PRO A 180 -11.43 8.15 -9.24
CA PRO A 180 -12.46 8.92 -8.55
C PRO A 180 -13.83 8.24 -8.55
N ALA A 181 -14.15 7.42 -9.55
CA ALA A 181 -15.45 6.75 -9.63
C ALA A 181 -15.59 5.63 -8.59
N THR A 182 -14.50 4.92 -8.30
CA THR A 182 -14.50 3.79 -7.35
C THR A 182 -13.95 4.16 -5.97
N GLY A 183 -13.13 5.21 -5.88
CA GLY A 183 -12.38 5.58 -4.69
C GLY A 183 -11.25 4.60 -4.35
N LEU A 184 -10.85 3.75 -5.30
CA LEU A 184 -9.87 2.68 -5.17
C LEU A 184 -8.78 2.82 -6.24
N ASN A 185 -7.60 2.24 -5.97
CA ASN A 185 -6.53 2.12 -6.95
C ASN A 185 -6.60 0.82 -7.76
N HIS A 186 -5.64 0.58 -8.65
CA HIS A 186 -5.58 -0.63 -9.49
C HIS A 186 -5.53 -1.96 -8.69
N TYR A 187 -5.17 -1.91 -7.40
CA TYR A 187 -5.20 -3.07 -6.51
C TYR A 187 -6.54 -3.24 -5.77
N GLY A 188 -7.57 -2.43 -6.05
CA GLY A 188 -8.82 -2.41 -5.31
C GLY A 188 -8.67 -1.95 -3.85
N SER A 189 -7.60 -1.20 -3.55
CA SER A 189 -7.25 -0.69 -2.22
C SER A 189 -7.48 0.81 -2.13
N SER A 190 -7.68 1.33 -0.91
CA SER A 190 -7.82 2.77 -0.66
C SER A 190 -6.73 3.30 0.27
N HIS A 191 -6.36 4.57 0.07
CA HIS A 191 -5.57 5.36 1.02
C HIS A 191 -6.39 5.90 2.20
N ARG A 192 -7.65 5.45 2.32
CA ARG A 192 -8.56 5.67 3.45
C ARG A 192 -8.91 4.35 4.16
N PRO A 193 -9.17 4.37 5.48
CA PRO A 193 -9.65 3.19 6.19
C PRO A 193 -11.01 2.69 5.68
N ARG A 194 -11.17 1.37 5.54
CA ARG A 194 -12.40 0.69 5.10
C ARG A 194 -12.87 -0.36 6.12
N PRO A 195 -13.35 0.01 7.32
CA PRO A 195 -13.75 -0.95 8.36
C PRO A 195 -14.98 -1.79 8.00
N TRP A 196 -15.76 -1.38 7.00
CA TRP A 196 -16.88 -2.15 6.43
C TRP A 196 -16.44 -3.25 5.46
N ALA A 197 -15.17 -3.26 5.02
CA ALA A 197 -14.65 -4.28 4.11
C ALA A 197 -13.86 -5.35 4.89
N VAL A 198 -14.18 -6.62 4.66
CA VAL A 198 -13.38 -7.74 5.17
C VAL A 198 -12.14 -7.89 4.31
N THR A 199 -10.95 -7.79 4.90
CA THR A 199 -9.70 -7.65 4.14
C THR A 199 -8.66 -8.70 4.52
N TYR A 200 -8.30 -9.54 3.55
CA TYR A 200 -7.24 -10.56 3.63
C TYR A 200 -6.31 -10.52 2.40
N ALA A 201 -6.13 -9.32 1.82
CA ALA A 201 -5.39 -9.07 0.58
C ALA A 201 -3.88 -8.80 0.77
N SER A 202 -3.36 -9.00 1.99
CA SER A 202 -1.99 -8.64 2.42
C SER A 202 -0.84 -9.34 1.67
N SER A 203 -1.10 -10.22 0.70
CA SER A 203 -0.09 -10.78 -0.21
C SER A 203 0.04 -10.01 -1.54
N THR A 204 -0.85 -9.05 -1.80
CA THR A 204 -0.83 -8.10 -2.93
C THR A 204 -0.70 -6.67 -2.42
N ALA A 205 -1.75 -6.15 -1.78
CA ALA A 205 -1.88 -4.80 -1.25
C ALA A 205 -3.12 -4.76 -0.35
N SER A 206 -3.17 -3.83 0.60
CA SER A 206 -4.34 -3.62 1.46
C SER A 206 -4.71 -2.15 1.47
N SER A 207 -5.99 -1.84 1.71
CA SER A 207 -6.36 -0.49 2.12
C SER A 207 -5.66 -0.15 3.43
N VAL A 208 -5.34 1.13 3.61
CA VAL A 208 -4.72 1.59 4.86
C VAL A 208 -5.64 1.27 6.04
N SER A 209 -5.06 0.84 7.16
CA SER A 209 -5.77 0.67 8.44
C SER A 209 -6.07 2.02 9.10
N GLU A 210 -6.88 2.04 10.15
CA GLU A 210 -7.08 3.25 10.95
C GLU A 210 -5.78 3.70 11.62
N ARG A 211 -5.01 2.74 12.15
CA ARG A 211 -3.68 2.98 12.75
C ARG A 211 -2.66 3.48 11.74
N GLY A 212 -2.58 2.84 10.57
CA GLY A 212 -1.70 3.28 9.49
C GLY A 212 -2.07 4.67 8.99
N PHE A 213 -3.36 4.96 8.85
CA PHE A 213 -3.84 6.27 8.45
C PHE A 213 -3.50 7.35 9.49
N ALA A 214 -3.65 7.06 10.79
CA ALA A 214 -3.22 7.94 11.85
C ALA A 214 -1.71 8.26 11.78
N GLY A 215 -0.88 7.24 11.50
CA GLY A 215 0.56 7.41 11.30
C GLY A 215 0.90 8.33 10.12
N ALA A 216 0.23 8.15 8.97
CA ALA A 216 0.40 9.02 7.81
C ALA A 216 -0.11 10.44 8.05
N GLU A 217 -1.27 10.60 8.69
CA GLU A 217 -1.85 11.91 9.00
C GLU A 217 -0.95 12.69 9.97
N ALA A 218 -0.43 12.06 11.02
CA ALA A 218 0.52 12.69 11.93
C ALA A 218 1.79 13.17 11.20
N ALA A 219 2.32 12.36 10.27
CA ALA A 219 3.46 12.74 9.44
C ALA A 219 3.13 13.90 8.50
N ARG A 220 1.95 13.89 7.88
CA ARG A 220 1.48 14.98 7.02
C ARG A 220 1.32 16.29 7.78
N VAL A 221 0.77 16.23 9.00
CA VAL A 221 0.66 17.41 9.87
C VAL A 221 2.04 18.00 10.14
N ARG A 222 3.03 17.17 10.51
CA ARG A 222 4.41 17.62 10.72
C ARG A 222 5.03 18.24 9.47
N LEU A 223 4.77 17.66 8.29
CA LEU A 223 5.20 18.21 7.00
C LEU A 223 4.64 19.62 6.76
N VAL A 224 3.32 19.79 6.92
CA VAL A 224 2.65 21.08 6.70
C VAL A 224 3.13 22.11 7.72
N GLN A 225 3.22 21.75 8.99
CA GLN A 225 3.74 22.64 10.05
C GLN A 225 5.17 23.10 9.75
N GLY A 226 6.06 22.18 9.37
CA GLY A 226 7.43 22.54 8.98
C GLY A 226 7.46 23.55 7.82
N GLY A 227 6.59 23.36 6.83
CA GLY A 227 6.42 24.31 5.74
C GLY A 227 5.96 25.69 6.21
N LEU A 228 4.92 25.75 7.05
CA LEU A 228 4.35 27.00 7.55
C LEU A 228 5.36 27.80 8.39
N THR A 229 6.18 27.13 9.21
CA THR A 229 7.21 27.76 10.06
C THR A 229 8.54 28.03 9.33
N GLY A 230 8.60 27.86 8.00
CA GLY A 230 9.81 28.10 7.20
C GLY A 230 10.93 27.06 7.38
N LYS A 231 10.66 25.93 8.04
CA LYS A 231 11.61 24.82 8.30
C LYS A 231 11.37 23.60 7.41
N GLY A 232 10.63 23.77 6.31
CA GLY A 232 10.10 22.66 5.53
C GLY A 232 11.16 21.69 5.00
N ALA A 233 12.28 22.20 4.48
CA ALA A 233 13.36 21.36 3.95
C ALA A 233 14.03 20.52 5.05
N GLU A 234 14.36 21.14 6.20
CA GLU A 234 14.92 20.45 7.37
C GLU A 234 13.99 19.35 7.87
N VAL A 235 12.69 19.68 8.00
CA VAL A 235 11.67 18.73 8.46
C VAL A 235 11.53 17.55 7.50
N ARG A 236 11.47 17.77 6.18
CA ARG A 236 11.39 16.68 5.19
C ARG A 236 12.62 15.78 5.23
N ALA A 237 13.81 16.36 5.22
CA ALA A 237 15.05 15.61 5.31
C ALA A 237 15.11 14.77 6.60
N GLY A 238 14.75 15.38 7.75
CA GLY A 238 14.68 14.70 9.03
C GLY A 238 13.64 13.57 9.06
N MET A 239 12.48 13.74 8.42
CA MET A 239 11.45 12.71 8.33
C MET A 239 11.87 11.53 7.45
N VAL A 240 12.57 11.76 6.32
CA VAL A 240 13.12 10.69 5.49
C VAL A 240 14.22 9.93 6.24
N ALA A 241 15.11 10.64 6.93
CA ALA A 241 16.14 10.03 7.77
C ALA A 241 15.51 9.20 8.91
N GLU A 242 14.42 9.69 9.52
CA GLU A 242 13.67 8.96 10.54
C GLU A 242 13.07 7.66 10.00
N VAL A 243 12.46 7.67 8.81
CA VAL A 243 11.94 6.45 8.17
C VAL A 243 13.06 5.42 7.99
N ARG A 244 14.21 5.83 7.42
CA ARG A 244 15.36 4.94 7.21
C ARG A 244 15.87 4.37 8.53
N ARG A 245 16.00 5.20 9.58
CA ARG A 245 16.41 4.77 10.92
C ARG A 245 15.43 3.77 11.52
N ARG A 246 14.12 4.02 11.46
CA ARG A 246 13.11 3.13 12.05
C ARG A 246 13.03 1.78 11.33
N ILE A 247 13.23 1.74 10.01
CA ILE A 247 13.38 0.50 9.25
C ILE A 247 14.64 -0.25 9.72
N ALA A 248 15.77 0.46 9.83
CA ALA A 248 17.03 -0.11 10.28
C ALA A 248 16.93 -0.73 11.68
N GLU A 249 16.31 -0.02 12.62
CA GLU A 249 16.05 -0.50 13.98
C GLU A 249 15.15 -1.73 14.01
N HIS A 250 14.09 -1.76 13.19
CA HIS A 250 13.19 -2.91 13.13
C HIS A 250 13.92 -4.20 12.73
N TYR A 251 14.88 -4.10 11.81
CA TYR A 251 15.67 -5.24 11.32
C TYR A 251 17.02 -5.44 12.01
N GLY A 252 17.28 -4.73 13.12
CA GLY A 252 18.50 -4.91 13.92
C GLY A 252 19.79 -4.51 13.21
N MET A 253 19.76 -3.45 12.40
CA MET A 253 20.96 -2.89 11.76
C MET A 253 21.84 -2.15 12.78
N THR A 254 23.17 -2.20 12.60
CA THR A 254 24.16 -1.78 13.60
C THR A 254 24.89 -0.48 13.24
N GLY A 255 24.65 0.05 12.04
CA GLY A 255 25.02 1.42 11.63
C GLY A 255 26.00 1.48 10.45
N ALA A 256 26.72 0.39 10.15
CA ALA A 256 27.57 0.29 8.96
C ALA A 256 26.77 -0.07 7.69
N GLU A 257 25.57 -0.60 7.87
CA GLU A 257 24.64 -0.96 6.81
C GLU A 257 23.85 0.25 6.28
N GLY A 258 23.27 0.12 5.08
CA GLY A 258 22.50 1.17 4.44
C GLY A 258 21.02 0.81 4.27
N VAL A 259 20.13 1.79 4.36
CA VAL A 259 18.74 1.66 3.91
C VAL A 259 18.54 2.56 2.68
N VAL A 260 18.02 2.00 1.59
CA VAL A 260 17.56 2.74 0.40
C VAL A 260 16.05 2.66 0.35
N LEU A 261 15.35 3.79 0.33
CA LEU A 261 13.90 3.82 0.15
C LEU A 261 13.54 3.66 -1.32
N ALA A 262 12.52 2.88 -1.61
CA ALA A 262 12.09 2.59 -2.97
C ALA A 262 10.57 2.70 -3.09
N PRO A 263 10.03 3.26 -4.19
CA PRO A 263 8.59 3.31 -4.40
C PRO A 263 7.96 1.91 -4.39
N SER A 264 8.59 0.86 -4.88
CA SER A 264 8.02 -0.49 -4.84
C SER A 264 9.09 -1.58 -4.76
N GLY A 265 8.66 -2.84 -4.59
CA GLY A 265 9.57 -3.99 -4.74
C GLY A 265 10.18 -4.09 -6.14
N THR A 266 9.49 -3.61 -7.18
CA THR A 266 10.07 -3.54 -8.54
C THR A 266 11.16 -2.48 -8.63
N ASP A 267 11.05 -1.37 -7.90
CA ASP A 267 12.12 -0.37 -7.82
C ASP A 267 13.32 -0.91 -7.04
N CYS A 268 13.09 -1.66 -5.96
CA CYS A 268 14.16 -2.35 -5.24
C CYS A 268 14.96 -3.28 -6.16
N GLU A 269 14.28 -3.95 -7.10
CA GLU A 269 14.92 -4.82 -8.08
C GLU A 269 15.89 -4.05 -8.98
N LEU A 270 15.41 -2.93 -9.53
CA LEU A 270 16.21 -2.05 -10.36
C LEU A 270 17.44 -1.52 -9.60
N TYR A 271 17.28 -1.19 -8.32
CA TYR A 271 18.36 -0.69 -7.47
C TYR A 271 19.37 -1.79 -7.11
N ALA A 272 18.92 -3.02 -6.90
CA ALA A 272 19.79 -4.17 -6.66
C ALA A 272 20.68 -4.45 -7.89
N LEU A 273 20.12 -4.37 -9.10
CA LEU A 273 20.91 -4.47 -10.34
C LEU A 273 21.96 -3.36 -10.44
N ALA A 274 21.60 -2.10 -10.15
CA ALA A 274 22.54 -0.98 -10.18
C ALA A 274 23.71 -1.18 -9.19
N LEU A 275 23.44 -1.71 -7.99
CA LEU A 275 24.45 -1.99 -6.97
C LEU A 275 25.34 -3.20 -7.31
N ALA A 276 24.78 -4.20 -7.98
CA ALA A 276 25.54 -5.33 -8.51
C ALA A 276 26.49 -4.89 -9.63
N MET A 277 26.04 -4.01 -10.53
CA MET A 277 26.89 -3.40 -11.56
C MET A 277 28.02 -2.58 -10.95
N LEU A 278 27.75 -1.80 -9.91
CA LEU A 278 28.76 -0.99 -9.23
C LEU A 278 29.88 -1.87 -8.61
N GLY A 279 29.52 -3.08 -8.17
CA GLY A 279 30.44 -4.07 -7.62
C GLY A 279 31.02 -5.06 -8.63
N SER A 280 30.64 -5.00 -9.92
CA SER A 280 30.98 -6.05 -10.89
C SER A 280 32.40 -5.94 -11.46
N GLY A 281 33.15 -4.88 -11.13
CA GLY A 281 34.47 -4.62 -11.73
C GLY A 281 34.42 -4.39 -13.25
N GLY A 282 33.27 -3.95 -13.78
CA GLY A 282 33.05 -3.76 -15.22
C GLY A 282 32.63 -5.03 -15.97
N HIS A 283 32.50 -6.17 -15.28
CA HIS A 283 31.96 -7.38 -15.87
C HIS A 283 30.44 -7.24 -16.11
N PRO A 284 29.91 -7.76 -17.24
CA PRO A 284 28.48 -7.73 -17.50
C PRO A 284 27.74 -8.66 -16.55
N VAL A 285 26.52 -8.28 -16.14
CA VAL A 285 25.77 -8.98 -15.10
C VAL A 285 24.88 -10.08 -15.69
N SER A 286 24.90 -11.26 -15.07
CA SER A 286 23.88 -12.30 -15.20
C SER A 286 22.99 -12.25 -13.96
N ASN A 287 21.75 -11.79 -14.14
CA ASN A 287 20.75 -11.72 -13.09
C ASN A 287 19.87 -12.99 -13.11
N ILE A 288 19.95 -13.79 -12.04
CA ILE A 288 19.23 -15.05 -11.88
C ILE A 288 18.02 -14.82 -10.97
N LEU A 289 16.82 -14.86 -11.55
CA LEU A 289 15.54 -14.57 -10.92
C LEU A 289 14.71 -15.85 -10.70
N LEU A 290 14.05 -15.97 -9.55
CA LEU A 290 13.20 -17.11 -9.22
C LEU A 290 11.73 -16.80 -9.51
N ALA A 291 11.06 -17.69 -10.25
CA ALA A 291 9.64 -17.63 -10.62
C ALA A 291 9.13 -16.20 -10.95
N PRO A 292 9.62 -15.59 -12.04
CA PRO A 292 9.13 -14.27 -12.46
C PRO A 292 7.60 -14.18 -12.56
N GLU A 293 6.92 -15.29 -12.87
CA GLU A 293 5.46 -15.40 -12.94
C GLU A 293 4.77 -15.21 -11.58
N GLU A 294 5.46 -15.54 -10.49
CA GLU A 294 4.97 -15.41 -9.10
C GLU A 294 5.54 -14.20 -8.36
N THR A 295 6.25 -13.31 -9.06
CA THR A 295 6.75 -12.02 -8.55
C THR A 295 5.96 -10.84 -9.14
N GLY A 296 6.40 -9.60 -8.93
CA GLY A 296 5.76 -8.43 -9.52
C GLY A 296 5.89 -8.43 -11.05
N SER A 297 4.84 -8.04 -11.79
CA SER A 297 4.84 -8.07 -13.26
C SER A 297 5.89 -7.18 -13.92
N GLY A 298 6.41 -6.18 -13.19
CA GLY A 298 7.51 -5.32 -13.64
C GLY A 298 8.91 -5.85 -13.33
N VAL A 299 9.05 -6.86 -12.46
CA VAL A 299 10.34 -7.37 -11.97
C VAL A 299 11.22 -7.86 -13.12
N PRO A 300 10.75 -8.64 -14.12
CA PRO A 300 11.61 -9.07 -15.23
C PRO A 300 12.21 -7.91 -16.05
N LEU A 301 11.49 -6.79 -16.17
CA LEU A 301 12.00 -5.61 -16.88
C LEU A 301 13.00 -4.83 -16.02
N ALA A 302 12.69 -4.62 -14.73
CA ALA A 302 13.59 -3.98 -13.77
C ALA A 302 14.91 -4.76 -13.62
N ALA A 303 14.84 -6.09 -13.57
CA ALA A 303 15.96 -7.02 -13.48
C ALA A 303 16.92 -6.96 -14.70
N LYS A 304 16.48 -6.32 -15.79
CA LYS A 304 17.26 -6.06 -17.01
C LYS A 304 17.68 -4.59 -17.17
N GLY A 305 17.33 -3.71 -16.23
CA GLY A 305 17.57 -2.28 -16.37
C GLY A 305 16.65 -1.61 -17.40
N CYS A 306 15.45 -2.14 -17.60
CA CYS A 306 14.45 -1.60 -18.52
C CYS A 306 13.29 -0.92 -17.77
N HIS A 307 12.66 0.08 -18.41
CA HIS A 307 11.45 0.70 -17.90
C HIS A 307 10.33 -0.35 -17.77
N PHE A 308 9.76 -0.48 -16.58
CA PHE A 308 8.75 -1.51 -16.27
C PHE A 308 7.30 -1.01 -16.31
N ALA A 309 7.13 0.30 -16.43
CA ALA A 309 5.87 1.03 -16.62
C ALA A 309 6.06 2.10 -17.71
N ASN A 310 4.99 2.84 -18.04
CA ASN A 310 5.05 3.96 -19.00
C ASN A 310 5.30 5.31 -18.31
N ASP A 311 5.38 5.29 -16.99
CA ASP A 311 5.63 6.42 -16.13
C ASP A 311 6.55 6.00 -14.98
N THR A 312 7.40 6.91 -14.54
CA THR A 312 8.32 6.68 -13.41
C THR A 312 7.77 7.27 -12.12
N ALA A 313 8.38 6.91 -10.99
CA ALA A 313 7.95 7.41 -9.69
C ALA A 313 8.14 8.93 -9.49
N LEU A 314 8.90 9.61 -10.36
CA LEU A 314 9.01 11.08 -10.39
C LEU A 314 8.18 11.70 -11.53
N GLY A 315 7.31 10.93 -12.17
CA GLY A 315 6.35 11.41 -13.18
C GLY A 315 6.89 11.52 -14.60
N ALA A 316 8.10 11.04 -14.89
CA ALA A 316 8.64 11.05 -16.25
C ALA A 316 7.86 10.07 -17.15
N GLN A 317 7.47 10.51 -18.35
CA GLN A 317 6.83 9.65 -19.35
C GLN A 317 7.90 8.87 -20.11
N VAL A 318 7.78 7.55 -20.12
CA VAL A 318 8.81 6.63 -20.62
C VAL A 318 8.17 5.49 -21.41
N GLN A 319 8.94 4.81 -22.26
CA GLN A 319 8.45 3.66 -22.99
C GLN A 319 8.74 2.37 -22.22
N LYS A 320 7.68 1.68 -21.76
CA LYS A 320 7.81 0.37 -21.14
C LYS A 320 8.60 -0.60 -22.05
N GLY A 321 9.59 -1.27 -21.47
CA GLY A 321 10.50 -2.19 -22.16
C GLY A 321 11.75 -1.52 -22.73
N GLY A 322 11.79 -0.19 -22.83
CA GLY A 322 12.99 0.56 -23.22
C GLY A 322 14.11 0.42 -22.18
N LEU A 323 15.36 0.52 -22.62
CA LEU A 323 16.54 0.49 -21.74
C LEU A 323 16.66 1.81 -20.97
N ILE A 324 16.86 1.75 -19.65
CA ILE A 324 17.05 2.93 -18.81
C ILE A 324 18.49 3.44 -19.00
N ALA A 325 18.65 4.76 -19.11
CA ALA A 325 19.96 5.37 -19.35
C ALA A 325 21.01 4.95 -18.29
N GLY A 326 22.16 4.46 -18.77
CA GLY A 326 23.26 3.97 -17.93
C GLY A 326 23.18 2.49 -17.54
N PHE A 327 22.08 1.79 -17.84
CA PHE A 327 22.02 0.34 -17.71
C PHE A 327 22.51 -0.35 -19.00
N PRO A 328 23.27 -1.46 -18.90
CA PRO A 328 23.83 -2.18 -20.04
C PRO A 328 22.80 -3.09 -20.70
N ALA A 329 22.71 -3.03 -22.04
CA ALA A 329 21.84 -3.88 -22.85
C ALA A 329 22.24 -5.37 -22.77
N GLU A 330 23.51 -5.63 -22.47
CA GLU A 330 24.08 -6.95 -22.32
C GLU A 330 23.72 -7.65 -21.00
N THR A 331 22.95 -7.02 -20.10
CA THR A 331 22.43 -7.66 -18.88
C THR A 331 21.59 -8.89 -19.25
N LEU A 332 21.99 -10.06 -18.77
CA LEU A 332 21.28 -11.32 -19.03
C LEU A 332 20.35 -11.64 -17.87
N LEU A 333 19.05 -11.75 -18.16
CA LEU A 333 18.07 -12.29 -17.22
C LEU A 333 17.94 -13.80 -17.44
N LEU A 334 18.16 -14.57 -16.38
CA LEU A 334 18.04 -16.02 -16.35
C LEU A 334 16.97 -16.39 -15.32
N SER A 335 15.95 -17.13 -15.73
CA SER A 335 14.82 -17.46 -14.85
C SER A 335 14.87 -18.92 -14.41
N VAL A 336 14.62 -19.17 -13.12
CA VAL A 336 14.42 -20.52 -12.59
C VAL A 336 12.97 -20.67 -12.14
N PRO A 337 12.16 -21.52 -12.80
CA PRO A 337 10.79 -21.73 -12.41
C PRO A 337 10.72 -22.47 -11.08
N LEU A 338 9.74 -22.15 -10.24
CA LEU A 338 9.48 -22.85 -8.97
C LEU A 338 8.40 -23.93 -9.08
N ARG A 339 7.72 -24.02 -10.24
CA ARG A 339 6.68 -25.00 -10.54
C ARG A 339 7.02 -25.77 -11.81
N ARG A 340 6.50 -26.99 -11.88
CA ARG A 340 6.48 -27.81 -13.09
C ARG A 340 5.38 -27.31 -14.03
N PRO A 341 5.39 -27.71 -15.32
CA PRO A 341 4.35 -27.33 -16.29
C PRO A 341 2.92 -27.74 -15.90
N ASP A 342 2.76 -28.70 -15.00
CA ASP A 342 1.48 -29.14 -14.43
C ASP A 342 1.01 -28.28 -13.24
N GLY A 343 1.82 -27.30 -12.81
CA GLY A 343 1.53 -26.42 -11.66
C GLY A 343 2.07 -26.92 -10.32
N ALA A 344 2.58 -28.17 -10.25
CA ALA A 344 3.13 -28.72 -9.02
C ALA A 344 4.41 -28.00 -8.61
N ALA A 345 4.60 -27.76 -7.31
CA ALA A 345 5.85 -27.18 -6.80
C ALA A 345 7.05 -28.10 -7.10
N ARG A 346 8.16 -27.50 -7.53
CA ARG A 346 9.44 -28.20 -7.67
C ARG A 346 10.07 -28.43 -6.29
N THR A 347 10.89 -29.46 -6.18
CA THR A 347 11.66 -29.72 -4.96
C THR A 347 12.80 -28.71 -4.83
N GLY A 348 13.21 -28.41 -3.59
CA GLY A 348 14.34 -27.52 -3.34
C GLY A 348 15.62 -27.98 -4.03
N ALA A 349 15.90 -29.29 -4.05
CA ALA A 349 17.08 -29.86 -4.71
C ALA A 349 17.10 -29.64 -6.24
N GLU A 350 15.95 -29.66 -6.90
CA GLU A 350 15.86 -29.34 -8.33
C GLU A 350 16.13 -27.86 -8.60
N ILE A 351 15.58 -26.97 -7.78
CA ILE A 351 15.76 -25.51 -7.91
C ILE A 351 17.21 -25.13 -7.61
N ASP A 352 17.78 -25.69 -6.55
CA ASP A 352 19.17 -25.48 -6.14
C ASP A 352 20.14 -25.90 -7.25
N ARG A 353 19.90 -27.05 -7.89
CA ARG A 353 20.71 -27.54 -9.02
C ARG A 353 20.74 -26.56 -10.18
N ASP A 354 19.57 -26.06 -10.61
CA ASP A 354 19.47 -25.10 -11.71
C ASP A 354 20.18 -23.78 -11.37
N CYS A 355 20.02 -23.29 -10.13
CA CYS A 355 20.70 -22.08 -9.67
C CYS A 355 22.23 -22.23 -9.74
N ILE A 356 22.77 -23.36 -9.28
CA ILE A 356 24.22 -23.66 -9.34
C ILE A 356 24.68 -23.72 -10.80
N GLU A 357 23.94 -24.40 -11.67
CA GLU A 357 24.30 -24.54 -13.08
C GLU A 357 24.37 -23.18 -13.79
N LEU A 358 23.36 -22.33 -13.57
CA LEU A 358 23.30 -20.98 -14.14
C LEU A 358 24.40 -20.07 -13.59
N ALA A 359 24.67 -20.11 -12.28
CA ALA A 359 25.75 -19.33 -11.68
C ALA A 359 27.13 -19.74 -12.24
N ARG A 360 27.40 -21.06 -12.31
CA ARG A 360 28.64 -21.59 -12.93
C ARG A 360 28.77 -21.25 -14.40
N ARG A 361 27.65 -21.16 -15.14
CA ARG A 361 27.66 -20.68 -16.53
C ARG A 361 28.05 -19.20 -16.60
N GLY A 362 27.53 -18.37 -15.69
CA GLY A 362 27.92 -16.96 -15.56
C GLY A 362 29.43 -16.82 -15.35
N TRP A 363 30.00 -17.54 -14.38
CA TRP A 363 31.44 -17.51 -14.11
C TRP A 363 32.29 -17.93 -15.30
N ARG A 364 31.95 -19.06 -15.96
CA ARG A 364 32.66 -19.53 -17.16
C ARG A 364 32.63 -18.55 -18.33
N THR A 365 31.64 -17.66 -18.36
CA THR A 365 31.49 -16.63 -19.39
C THR A 365 32.00 -15.26 -18.94
N GLY A 366 32.72 -15.19 -17.81
CA GLY A 366 33.32 -13.96 -17.31
C GLY A 366 32.30 -12.92 -16.85
N ARG A 367 31.12 -13.36 -16.41
CA ARG A 367 30.01 -12.51 -16.01
C ARG A 367 29.89 -12.45 -14.49
N HIS A 368 29.57 -11.27 -13.97
CA HIS A 368 29.20 -11.12 -12.56
C HIS A 368 27.82 -11.71 -12.32
N VAL A 369 27.64 -12.48 -11.26
CA VAL A 369 26.37 -13.14 -10.96
C VAL A 369 25.64 -12.36 -9.87
N LEU A 370 24.44 -11.88 -10.19
CA LEU A 370 23.44 -11.46 -9.23
C LEU A 370 22.42 -12.59 -9.11
N LEU A 371 22.30 -13.20 -7.93
CA LEU A 371 21.41 -14.33 -7.71
C LEU A 371 20.38 -14.00 -6.64
N HIS A 372 19.11 -14.24 -6.98
CA HIS A 372 18.03 -13.98 -6.05
C HIS A 372 17.84 -15.12 -5.06
N ARG A 373 17.32 -14.75 -3.90
CA ARG A 373 16.64 -15.66 -2.99
C ARG A 373 15.23 -15.12 -2.77
N LEU A 374 14.22 -15.87 -3.18
CA LEU A 374 12.84 -15.54 -2.93
C LEU A 374 12.44 -16.03 -1.53
N ASP A 375 12.32 -15.10 -0.58
CA ASP A 375 11.75 -15.35 0.74
C ASP A 375 10.23 -15.16 0.67
N LEU A 376 9.57 -16.20 0.16
CA LEU A 376 8.14 -16.35 -0.09
C LEU A 376 7.65 -15.67 -1.37
N SER A 377 7.28 -16.51 -2.36
CA SER A 377 6.55 -16.10 -3.55
C SER A 377 5.14 -15.59 -3.22
N LYS A 378 4.41 -15.09 -4.23
CA LYS A 378 2.98 -14.75 -4.10
C LYS A 378 2.12 -15.91 -3.60
N THR A 379 2.56 -17.17 -3.74
CA THR A 379 1.88 -18.37 -3.24
C THR A 379 2.54 -18.98 -2.01
N GLY A 380 3.68 -18.45 -1.55
CA GLY A 380 4.35 -18.89 -0.32
C GLY A 380 5.55 -19.82 -0.51
N LEU A 381 6.10 -19.97 -1.73
CA LEU A 381 7.29 -20.79 -1.97
C LEU A 381 8.58 -20.07 -1.56
N LEU A 382 9.47 -20.75 -0.84
CA LEU A 382 10.78 -20.25 -0.43
C LEU A 382 11.88 -20.99 -1.19
N ALA A 383 12.74 -20.25 -1.90
CA ALA A 383 13.84 -20.83 -2.67
C ALA A 383 14.89 -19.76 -3.07
N PRO A 384 16.15 -20.14 -3.34
CA PRO A 384 16.72 -21.47 -3.14
C PRO A 384 17.10 -21.72 -1.66
N GLY A 385 17.67 -22.88 -1.36
CA GLY A 385 18.11 -23.26 -0.01
C GLY A 385 19.28 -22.40 0.51
N LEU A 386 19.35 -22.17 1.82
CA LEU A 386 20.45 -21.40 2.43
C LEU A 386 21.80 -22.08 2.25
N GLU A 387 21.85 -23.38 2.56
CA GLU A 387 23.08 -24.16 2.45
C GLU A 387 23.64 -24.16 1.02
N MET A 388 22.77 -24.14 0.01
CA MET A 388 23.21 -24.05 -1.39
C MET A 388 23.93 -22.73 -1.65
N LEU A 389 23.37 -21.61 -1.19
CA LEU A 389 23.96 -20.27 -1.36
C LEU A 389 25.32 -20.16 -0.68
N ASP A 390 25.44 -20.68 0.54
CA ASP A 390 26.70 -20.69 1.29
C ASP A 390 27.76 -21.54 0.54
N ARG A 391 27.38 -22.75 0.09
CA ARG A 391 28.29 -23.60 -0.72
C ARG A 391 28.67 -22.99 -2.06
N LEU A 392 27.77 -22.24 -2.70
CA LEU A 392 28.05 -21.55 -3.96
C LEU A 392 29.08 -20.44 -3.77
N ALA A 393 28.98 -19.67 -2.67
CA ALA A 393 29.97 -18.66 -2.33
C ALA A 393 31.35 -19.28 -2.03
N ASP A 394 31.39 -20.40 -1.30
CA ASP A 394 32.64 -21.11 -1.01
C ASP A 394 33.27 -21.71 -2.28
N ALA A 395 32.47 -22.28 -3.17
CA ALA A 395 32.94 -22.77 -4.46
C ALA A 395 33.54 -21.64 -5.31
N ALA A 396 32.90 -20.47 -5.36
CA ALA A 396 33.43 -19.32 -6.08
C ALA A 396 34.81 -18.91 -5.55
N ARG A 397 34.99 -18.87 -4.22
CA ARG A 397 36.29 -18.56 -3.60
C ARG A 397 37.35 -19.60 -3.92
N ALA A 398 37.01 -20.88 -3.85
CA ALA A 398 37.92 -21.99 -4.15
C ALA A 398 38.38 -21.97 -5.61
N ASP A 399 37.48 -21.63 -6.53
CA ASP A 399 37.74 -21.57 -7.97
C ASP A 399 38.36 -20.23 -8.44
N GLY A 400 38.59 -19.28 -7.52
CA GLY A 400 39.09 -17.93 -7.84
C GLY A 400 38.10 -17.07 -8.64
N ALA A 401 36.82 -17.44 -8.66
CA ALA A 401 35.75 -16.69 -9.30
C ALA A 401 35.22 -15.57 -8.37
N ALA A 402 34.58 -14.56 -8.95
CA ALA A 402 33.88 -13.54 -8.18
C ALA A 402 32.70 -14.17 -7.42
N VAL A 403 32.64 -13.91 -6.12
CA VAL A 403 31.51 -14.35 -5.28
C VAL A 403 30.23 -13.67 -5.78
N PRO A 404 29.13 -14.43 -6.01
CA PRO A 404 27.86 -13.84 -6.44
C PRO A 404 27.34 -12.80 -5.44
N ASP A 405 26.75 -11.73 -5.96
CA ASP A 405 25.88 -10.89 -5.15
C ASP A 405 24.56 -11.62 -4.93
N ILE A 406 24.14 -11.74 -3.67
CA ILE A 406 22.83 -12.29 -3.32
C ILE A 406 21.90 -11.14 -2.96
N VAL A 407 20.71 -11.15 -3.57
CA VAL A 407 19.59 -10.31 -3.16
C VAL A 407 18.43 -11.17 -2.70
N VAL A 408 17.98 -10.94 -1.47
CA VAL A 408 16.81 -11.62 -0.91
C VAL A 408 15.57 -10.79 -1.24
N ASP A 409 14.69 -11.30 -2.09
CA ASP A 409 13.34 -10.79 -2.23
C ASP A 409 12.51 -11.24 -1.03
N ALA A 410 12.51 -10.42 0.02
CA ALA A 410 11.64 -10.56 1.18
C ALA A 410 10.49 -9.55 1.11
N CYS A 411 10.04 -9.18 -0.09
CA CYS A 411 8.99 -8.17 -0.24
C CYS A 411 7.66 -8.62 0.36
N GLN A 412 7.40 -9.92 0.56
CA GLN A 412 6.23 -10.39 1.33
C GLN A 412 6.31 -9.97 2.81
N ALA A 413 7.52 -9.81 3.36
CA ALA A 413 7.79 -9.45 4.75
C ALA A 413 7.15 -10.39 5.79
N ARG A 414 6.92 -11.66 5.41
CA ARG A 414 6.31 -12.71 6.24
C ARG A 414 7.38 -13.53 6.96
N LEU A 415 8.30 -12.84 7.62
CA LEU A 415 9.45 -13.42 8.30
C LEU A 415 9.81 -12.67 9.59
N ASP A 416 10.46 -13.35 10.53
CA ASP A 416 10.95 -12.69 11.74
C ASP A 416 12.07 -11.71 11.40
N PRO A 417 12.14 -10.51 12.01
CA PRO A 417 13.19 -9.54 11.72
C PRO A 417 14.61 -10.08 11.93
N ALA A 418 14.79 -11.04 12.83
CA ALA A 418 16.07 -11.72 13.04
C ALA A 418 16.56 -12.50 11.79
N ARG A 419 15.65 -12.91 10.89
CA ARG A 419 16.02 -13.51 9.60
C ARG A 419 16.67 -12.51 8.67
N VAL A 420 16.11 -11.30 8.60
CA VAL A 420 16.64 -10.21 7.77
C VAL A 420 18.03 -9.82 8.28
N ARG A 421 18.19 -9.69 9.60
CA ARG A 421 19.52 -9.51 10.23
C ARG A 421 20.51 -10.58 9.78
N ALA A 422 20.13 -11.85 9.87
CA ALA A 422 20.99 -12.97 9.48
C ALA A 422 21.35 -12.98 7.97
N TYR A 423 20.50 -12.41 7.10
CA TYR A 423 20.84 -12.21 5.69
C TYR A 423 21.84 -11.07 5.50
N LEU A 424 21.65 -9.95 6.21
CA LEU A 424 22.60 -8.83 6.19
C LEU A 424 23.98 -9.24 6.72
N ASP A 425 24.04 -10.07 7.78
CA ASP A 425 25.28 -10.62 8.33
C ASP A 425 26.05 -11.49 7.33
N ARG A 426 25.35 -12.09 6.35
CA ARG A 426 25.97 -12.85 5.25
C ARG A 426 26.49 -11.97 4.13
N GLY A 427 26.32 -10.64 4.23
CA GLY A 427 26.68 -9.71 3.16
C GLY A 427 25.68 -9.70 2.01
N TRP A 428 24.42 -10.09 2.25
CA TRP A 428 23.36 -10.15 1.23
C TRP A 428 22.46 -8.92 1.30
N MET A 429 22.06 -8.40 0.13
CA MET A 429 21.03 -7.36 0.05
C MET A 429 19.66 -7.94 0.40
N VAL A 430 18.75 -7.14 0.97
CA VAL A 430 17.39 -7.59 1.29
C VAL A 430 16.35 -6.56 0.84
N MET A 431 15.43 -6.98 -0.02
CA MET A 431 14.27 -6.18 -0.44
C MET A 431 13.13 -6.40 0.55
N VAL A 432 12.53 -5.33 1.06
CA VAL A 432 11.40 -5.40 1.99
C VAL A 432 10.29 -4.44 1.54
N THR A 433 9.05 -4.71 1.98
CA THR A 433 7.95 -3.75 1.79
C THR A 433 7.13 -3.59 3.06
N GLY A 434 6.59 -2.39 3.27
CA GLY A 434 5.56 -2.11 4.25
C GLY A 434 4.14 -2.50 3.79
N SER A 435 3.95 -2.70 2.49
CA SER A 435 2.61 -2.75 1.89
C SER A 435 1.94 -4.12 1.81
N LYS A 436 2.65 -5.18 2.23
CA LYS A 436 2.16 -6.57 2.17
C LYS A 436 1.78 -7.07 3.56
N PHE A 437 2.65 -7.85 4.22
CA PHE A 437 2.35 -8.39 5.54
C PHE A 437 2.01 -7.32 6.56
N PHE A 438 2.72 -6.20 6.57
CA PHE A 438 2.46 -5.08 7.50
C PHE A 438 1.25 -4.23 7.15
N THR A 439 0.52 -4.54 6.07
CA THR A 439 -0.75 -3.87 5.70
C THR A 439 -0.65 -2.35 5.51
N GLY A 440 0.55 -1.82 5.26
CA GLY A 440 0.73 -0.43 4.85
C GLY A 440 0.18 -0.17 3.44
N PRO A 441 0.08 1.10 3.03
CA PRO A 441 -0.34 1.46 1.68
C PRO A 441 0.58 0.85 0.60
N PRO A 442 0.07 0.51 -0.60
CA PRO A 442 0.88 0.01 -1.72
C PRO A 442 1.95 1.01 -2.13
N PHE A 443 3.00 0.53 -2.81
CA PHE A 443 4.17 1.36 -3.14
C PHE A 443 4.96 1.86 -1.91
N CYS A 444 5.29 0.95 -1.01
CA CYS A 444 6.08 1.24 0.19
C CYS A 444 7.23 0.21 0.31
N GLY A 445 8.34 0.44 -0.42
CA GLY A 445 9.50 -0.46 -0.50
C GLY A 445 10.78 0.10 0.10
N ALA A 446 11.72 -0.80 0.43
CA ALA A 446 13.08 -0.46 0.79
C ALA A 446 14.05 -1.59 0.43
N LEU A 447 15.27 -1.22 0.04
CA LEU A 447 16.39 -2.12 -0.16
C LEU A 447 17.39 -1.92 0.99
N LEU A 448 17.63 -2.98 1.75
CA LEU A 448 18.58 -3.02 2.85
C LEU A 448 19.94 -3.48 2.32
N LEU A 449 20.97 -2.71 2.61
CA LEU A 449 22.32 -2.89 2.12
C LEU A 449 23.22 -3.38 3.25
N PRO A 450 23.86 -4.54 3.13
CA PRO A 450 24.92 -4.93 4.05
C PRO A 450 26.14 -4.00 3.86
N GLU A 451 27.02 -3.95 4.86
CA GLU A 451 28.18 -3.03 4.89
C GLU A 451 29.06 -3.09 3.63
N ASN A 452 29.32 -4.30 3.12
CA ASN A 452 30.13 -4.54 1.93
C ASN A 452 29.50 -3.92 0.66
N VAL A 453 28.17 -3.87 0.58
CA VAL A 453 27.45 -3.24 -0.54
C VAL A 453 27.31 -1.74 -0.32
N ALA A 454 27.01 -1.30 0.91
CA ALA A 454 26.94 0.12 1.26
C ALA A 454 28.26 0.85 0.98
N THR A 455 29.40 0.19 1.22
CA THR A 455 30.74 0.74 0.93
C THR A 455 30.97 0.99 -0.56
N ARG A 456 30.33 0.24 -1.47
CA ARG A 456 30.45 0.44 -2.93
C ARG A 456 30.00 1.82 -3.35
N LEU A 457 29.01 2.40 -2.66
CA LEU A 457 28.49 3.75 -2.94
C LEU A 457 29.54 4.86 -2.76
N ARG A 458 30.67 4.58 -2.10
CA ARG A 458 31.81 5.50 -1.96
C ARG A 458 32.60 5.66 -3.27
N GLY A 459 32.46 4.74 -4.22
CA GLY A 459 33.13 4.77 -5.53
C GLY A 459 32.14 4.71 -6.69
N GLY A 460 32.59 5.15 -7.87
CA GLY A 460 31.78 5.14 -9.10
C GLY A 460 30.55 6.06 -9.05
N GLY A 461 29.59 5.81 -9.94
CA GLY A 461 28.32 6.52 -10.02
C GLY A 461 27.18 5.57 -10.29
N LEU A 462 26.00 5.85 -9.71
CA LEU A 462 24.77 5.13 -10.07
C LEU A 462 24.40 5.40 -11.55
N PRO A 463 23.66 4.50 -12.21
CA PRO A 463 23.16 4.76 -13.56
C PRO A 463 22.35 6.07 -13.61
N PRO A 464 22.67 7.03 -14.50
CA PRO A 464 22.03 8.34 -14.53
C PRO A 464 20.51 8.30 -14.75
N GLY A 465 19.98 7.28 -15.44
CA GLY A 465 18.54 7.13 -15.62
C GLY A 465 17.76 6.88 -14.33
N LEU A 466 18.44 6.51 -13.22
CA LEU A 466 17.80 6.45 -11.89
C LEU A 466 17.32 7.83 -11.39
N ALA A 467 17.81 8.93 -11.97
CA ALA A 467 17.34 10.27 -11.69
C ALA A 467 15.84 10.47 -12.03
N GLU A 468 15.24 9.61 -12.86
CA GLU A 468 13.81 9.62 -13.15
C GLU A 468 12.99 8.82 -12.13
N TYR A 469 13.62 7.99 -11.30
CA TYR A 469 12.94 7.05 -10.40
C TYR A 469 13.04 7.44 -8.92
N CYS A 470 14.08 8.17 -8.53
CA CYS A 470 14.29 8.48 -7.12
C CYS A 470 15.07 9.77 -6.90
N HIS A 471 14.81 10.39 -5.75
CA HIS A 471 15.63 11.48 -5.26
C HIS A 471 16.79 10.97 -4.43
N ARG A 472 17.82 11.81 -4.32
CA ARG A 472 19.03 11.54 -3.53
C ARG A 472 18.73 11.22 -2.06
N ALA A 473 17.73 11.86 -1.44
CA ALA A 473 17.38 11.63 -0.04
C ALA A 473 16.91 10.19 0.26
N ALA A 474 16.49 9.43 -0.76
CA ALA A 474 16.12 8.02 -0.60
C ALA A 474 17.32 7.11 -0.34
N TRP A 475 18.54 7.56 -0.62
CA TRP A 475 19.78 6.77 -0.54
C TRP A 475 20.64 7.18 0.68
N PRO A 476 21.54 6.30 1.16
CA PRO A 476 22.64 6.73 2.01
C PRO A 476 23.43 7.87 1.37
N GLU A 477 23.90 8.82 2.17
CA GLU A 477 24.74 9.90 1.69
C GLU A 477 26.07 9.33 1.18
N ALA A 478 26.30 9.44 -0.12
CA ALA A 478 27.48 8.89 -0.76
C ALA A 478 27.75 9.55 -2.13
N PRO A 479 29.01 9.58 -2.60
CA PRO A 479 29.38 10.10 -3.92
C PRO A 479 28.57 9.50 -5.07
N ALA A 480 28.32 8.18 -5.07
CA ALA A 480 27.62 7.52 -6.17
C ALA A 480 26.18 8.03 -6.37
N ALA A 481 25.54 8.53 -5.30
CA ALA A 481 24.18 9.07 -5.33
C ALA A 481 24.10 10.54 -5.79
N GLN A 482 25.23 11.21 -6.02
CA GLN A 482 25.26 12.62 -6.45
C GLN A 482 24.63 12.84 -7.84
N VAL A 483 24.57 11.81 -8.67
CA VAL A 483 23.87 11.84 -9.97
C VAL A 483 22.35 12.00 -9.82
N LEU A 484 21.79 11.65 -8.65
CA LEU A 484 20.36 11.73 -8.39
C LEU A 484 19.93 13.16 -8.03
N PRO A 485 18.71 13.57 -8.41
CA PRO A 485 18.20 14.89 -8.12
C PRO A 485 18.01 15.10 -6.62
N VAL A 486 18.24 16.33 -6.16
CA VAL A 486 17.92 16.75 -4.79
C VAL A 486 16.39 16.80 -4.63
N GLY A 487 15.88 16.31 -3.51
CA GLY A 487 14.46 16.31 -3.20
C GLY A 487 14.05 15.10 -2.37
N GLU A 488 12.76 14.97 -2.11
CA GLU A 488 12.16 13.88 -1.35
C GLU A 488 10.88 13.38 -2.03
N ASN A 489 10.63 12.07 -1.93
CA ASN A 489 9.35 11.51 -2.34
C ASN A 489 8.38 11.56 -1.14
N VAL A 490 7.58 12.63 -1.07
CA VAL A 490 6.65 12.88 0.04
C VAL A 490 5.61 11.76 0.15
N GLY A 491 5.04 11.29 -0.96
CA GLY A 491 4.10 10.19 -0.96
C GLY A 491 4.68 8.92 -0.34
N LEU A 492 5.87 8.50 -0.79
CA LEU A 492 6.58 7.34 -0.24
C LEU A 492 6.87 7.50 1.25
N MET A 493 7.28 8.70 1.68
CA MET A 493 7.52 9.01 3.09
C MET A 493 6.25 8.78 3.92
N LEU A 494 5.10 9.34 3.51
CA LEU A 494 3.83 9.17 4.23
C LEU A 494 3.37 7.69 4.27
N ARG A 495 3.52 6.96 3.16
CA ARG A 495 3.21 5.53 3.12
C ARG A 495 4.09 4.72 4.07
N TRP A 496 5.36 5.08 4.22
CA TRP A 496 6.24 4.48 5.23
C TRP A 496 5.83 4.82 6.66
N TYR A 497 5.39 6.04 6.97
CA TYR A 497 4.85 6.35 8.30
C TYR A 497 3.61 5.50 8.65
N ALA A 498 2.74 5.25 7.67
CA ALA A 498 1.63 4.32 7.84
C ALA A 498 2.10 2.89 8.12
N ALA A 499 3.03 2.36 7.31
CA ALA A 499 3.56 1.01 7.53
C ALA A 499 4.31 0.88 8.87
N LEU A 500 5.08 1.89 9.27
CA LEU A 500 5.84 1.90 10.52
C LEU A 500 4.93 1.91 11.75
N ALA A 501 3.72 2.48 11.66
CA ALA A 501 2.73 2.40 12.72
C ALA A 501 2.27 0.95 12.94
N GLU A 502 2.01 0.20 11.86
CA GLU A 502 1.69 -1.23 11.93
C GLU A 502 2.85 -2.10 12.40
N MET A 503 4.06 -1.84 11.90
CA MET A 503 5.27 -2.54 12.35
C MET A 503 5.53 -2.34 13.85
N THR A 504 5.24 -1.13 14.36
CA THR A 504 5.37 -0.83 15.79
C THR A 504 4.37 -1.64 16.61
N ALA A 505 3.09 -1.65 16.22
CA ALA A 505 2.06 -2.41 16.91
C ALA A 505 2.30 -3.93 16.90
N LEU A 506 2.81 -4.48 15.80
CA LEU A 506 3.17 -5.90 15.76
C LEU A 506 4.36 -6.22 16.68
N ARG A 507 5.37 -5.37 16.70
CA ARG A 507 6.60 -5.58 17.50
C ARG A 507 6.32 -5.62 19.01
N GLU A 508 5.25 -4.97 19.46
CA GLU A 508 4.83 -4.99 20.87
C GLU A 508 4.23 -6.35 21.29
N ILE A 509 3.95 -7.25 20.34
CA ILE A 509 3.33 -8.55 20.61
C ILE A 509 4.40 -9.63 20.74
N PRO A 510 4.47 -10.37 21.86
CA PRO A 510 5.43 -11.45 22.03
C PRO A 510 5.31 -12.53 20.95
N ARG A 511 6.44 -13.07 20.47
CA ARG A 511 6.48 -14.09 19.41
C ARG A 511 5.55 -15.29 19.66
N PRO A 512 5.45 -15.88 20.88
CA PRO A 512 4.51 -16.98 21.13
C PRO A 512 3.05 -16.59 20.89
N VAL A 513 2.68 -15.35 21.19
CA VAL A 513 1.31 -14.84 20.99
C VAL A 513 1.04 -14.62 19.49
N VAL A 514 2.01 -14.09 18.74
CA VAL A 514 1.93 -14.00 17.27
C VAL A 514 1.71 -15.39 16.67
N ARG A 515 2.54 -16.36 17.06
CA ARG A 515 2.43 -17.75 16.60
C ARG A 515 1.07 -18.36 16.92
N ALA A 516 0.57 -18.22 18.16
CA ALA A 516 -0.71 -18.78 18.58
C ALA A 516 -1.89 -18.17 17.81
N ARG A 517 -1.91 -16.85 17.62
CA ARG A 517 -2.96 -16.14 16.87
C ARG A 517 -3.00 -16.57 15.40
N LEU A 518 -1.84 -16.60 14.75
CA LEU A 518 -1.73 -17.08 13.37
C LEU A 518 -2.14 -18.55 13.26
N ALA A 519 -1.73 -19.39 14.21
CA ALA A 519 -2.09 -20.80 14.21
C ALA A 519 -3.60 -21.03 14.29
N ARG A 520 -4.28 -20.37 15.23
CA ARG A 520 -5.73 -20.48 15.41
C ARG A 520 -6.49 -20.04 14.15
N PHE A 521 -6.13 -18.89 13.59
CA PHE A 521 -6.77 -18.38 12.37
C PHE A 521 -6.53 -19.30 11.17
N LEU A 522 -5.27 -19.68 10.91
CA LEU A 522 -4.92 -20.49 9.74
C LEU A 522 -5.57 -21.87 9.80
N THR A 523 -5.56 -22.54 10.95
CA THR A 523 -6.21 -23.86 11.10
C THR A 523 -7.71 -23.78 10.85
N ALA A 524 -8.39 -22.75 11.35
CA ALA A 524 -9.82 -22.58 11.10
C ALA A 524 -10.11 -22.31 9.61
N LEU A 525 -9.28 -21.51 8.96
CA LEU A 525 -9.44 -21.18 7.55
C LEU A 525 -9.08 -22.35 6.61
N GLU A 526 -8.03 -23.12 6.92
CA GLU A 526 -7.69 -24.36 6.23
C GLU A 526 -8.86 -25.35 6.29
N ALA A 527 -9.43 -25.56 7.48
CA ALA A 527 -10.58 -26.45 7.65
C ALA A 527 -11.81 -25.95 6.86
N ALA A 528 -12.04 -24.65 6.81
CA ALA A 528 -13.17 -24.07 6.06
C ALA A 528 -12.98 -24.20 4.53
N ILE A 529 -11.76 -24.01 4.02
CA ILE A 529 -11.46 -24.19 2.59
C ILE A 529 -11.56 -25.67 2.21
N ASP A 530 -10.98 -26.57 3.02
CA ASP A 530 -10.95 -28.00 2.72
C ASP A 530 -12.36 -28.64 2.82
N ALA A 531 -13.30 -28.02 3.56
CA ALA A 531 -14.70 -28.45 3.65
C ALA A 531 -15.60 -27.91 2.53
N ASP A 532 -15.16 -26.91 1.77
CA ASP A 532 -15.96 -26.28 0.72
C ASP A 532 -15.83 -27.06 -0.62
N PRO A 533 -16.94 -27.57 -1.18
CA PRO A 533 -16.90 -28.38 -2.39
C PRO A 533 -16.44 -27.62 -3.63
N ASP A 534 -16.58 -26.28 -3.65
CA ASP A 534 -16.20 -25.43 -4.77
C ASP A 534 -14.74 -24.96 -4.70
N LEU A 535 -14.02 -25.27 -3.60
CA LEU A 535 -12.65 -24.81 -3.38
C LEU A 535 -11.66 -25.97 -3.40
N ARG A 536 -10.45 -25.71 -3.89
CA ARG A 536 -9.33 -26.66 -3.83
C ARG A 536 -8.07 -25.93 -3.41
N ARG A 537 -7.56 -26.26 -2.23
CA ARG A 537 -6.34 -25.65 -1.70
C ARG A 537 -5.14 -25.98 -2.60
N LEU A 538 -4.30 -24.98 -2.85
CA LEU A 538 -3.03 -25.16 -3.55
C LEU A 538 -2.00 -25.72 -2.56
N PRO A 539 -1.44 -26.91 -2.78
CA PRO A 539 -0.41 -27.47 -1.90
C PRO A 539 0.86 -26.61 -1.98
N VAL A 540 1.26 -26.06 -0.83
CA VAL A 540 2.50 -25.28 -0.68
C VAL A 540 3.20 -25.79 0.57
N PRO A 541 4.47 -26.22 0.47
CA PRO A 541 5.21 -26.67 1.63
C PRO A 541 5.42 -25.52 2.62
N HIS A 542 5.44 -25.83 3.92
CA HIS A 542 5.81 -24.85 4.93
C HIS A 542 7.26 -24.35 4.69
N PRO A 543 7.54 -23.07 4.97
CA PRO A 543 8.88 -22.51 4.81
C PRO A 543 9.90 -23.26 5.68
N ALA A 544 10.87 -23.94 5.03
CA ALA A 544 11.98 -24.56 5.74
C ALA A 544 12.98 -23.47 6.16
N ARG A 545 13.06 -23.20 7.47
CA ARG A 545 13.93 -22.17 8.04
C ARG A 545 14.84 -22.76 9.13
N PRO A 546 16.04 -22.20 9.36
CA PRO A 546 16.85 -22.56 10.51
C PRO A 546 16.06 -22.37 11.83
N PRO A 547 16.28 -23.20 12.87
CA PRO A 547 15.58 -23.02 14.14
C PRO A 547 15.76 -21.62 14.72
N LEU A 548 14.67 -21.03 15.21
CA LEU A 548 14.64 -19.78 15.95
C LEU A 548 13.55 -19.90 17.02
N ALA A 549 13.90 -19.65 18.27
CA ALA A 549 12.99 -19.83 19.40
C ALA A 549 11.71 -18.97 19.22
N ASP A 550 10.57 -19.65 19.38
CA ASP A 550 9.22 -19.09 19.28
C ASP A 550 8.89 -18.39 17.95
N ALA A 551 9.69 -18.61 16.90
CA ALA A 551 9.45 -17.98 15.60
C ALA A 551 8.08 -18.40 15.03
N TRP A 552 7.42 -17.45 14.38
CA TRP A 552 6.12 -17.65 13.75
C TRP A 552 6.24 -17.83 12.22
N ASP A 553 7.42 -17.57 11.67
CA ASP A 553 7.69 -17.50 10.23
C ASP A 553 7.96 -18.84 9.55
N ASP A 554 7.93 -19.94 10.30
CA ASP A 554 7.91 -21.32 9.82
C ASP A 554 6.53 -21.75 9.30
N ARG A 555 5.49 -20.90 9.49
CA ARG A 555 4.12 -21.15 9.00
C ARG A 555 3.83 -20.38 7.71
N GLY A 556 3.11 -21.04 6.81
CA GLY A 556 2.57 -20.39 5.61
C GLY A 556 1.42 -19.46 6.00
N THR A 557 1.58 -18.15 5.84
CA THR A 557 0.53 -17.16 6.15
C THR A 557 -0.27 -16.71 4.93
N ILE A 558 -0.02 -17.32 3.75
CA ILE A 558 -0.74 -17.12 2.50
C ILE A 558 -1.43 -18.44 2.17
N LEU A 559 -2.75 -18.52 2.33
CA LEU A 559 -3.54 -19.67 1.92
C LEU A 559 -4.05 -19.43 0.49
N SER A 560 -3.49 -20.17 -0.45
CA SER A 560 -3.84 -20.10 -1.87
C SER A 560 -4.80 -21.24 -2.22
N PHE A 561 -5.80 -20.97 -3.04
CA PHE A 561 -6.77 -21.98 -3.48
C PHE A 561 -7.33 -21.65 -4.87
N PHE A 562 -7.76 -22.69 -5.56
CA PHE A 562 -8.54 -22.59 -6.78
C PHE A 562 -10.03 -22.61 -6.46
N VAL A 563 -10.81 -21.95 -7.30
CA VAL A 563 -12.28 -21.93 -7.24
C VAL A 563 -12.81 -22.67 -8.45
N ARG A 564 -13.81 -23.52 -8.26
CA ARG A 564 -14.51 -24.22 -9.33
C ARG A 564 -15.05 -23.26 -10.38
N ASP A 565 -14.92 -23.64 -11.64
CA ASP A 565 -15.67 -23.01 -12.72
C ASP A 565 -17.14 -23.47 -12.67
N PRO A 566 -18.09 -22.55 -12.40
CA PRO A 566 -19.51 -22.91 -12.30
C PRO A 566 -20.12 -23.29 -13.66
N LEU A 567 -19.46 -22.93 -14.77
CA LEU A 567 -19.91 -23.21 -16.14
C LEU A 567 -19.25 -24.46 -16.72
N ALA A 568 -18.23 -25.01 -16.07
CA ALA A 568 -17.62 -26.26 -16.51
C ALA A 568 -18.59 -27.42 -16.29
N ALA A 569 -18.70 -28.28 -17.31
CA ALA A 569 -19.47 -29.52 -17.18
C ALA A 569 -18.89 -30.36 -16.03
N SER A 570 -19.76 -30.91 -15.19
CA SER A 570 -19.33 -31.86 -14.15
C SER A 570 -18.68 -33.06 -14.83
N SER A 571 -17.36 -33.14 -14.71
CA SER A 571 -16.61 -34.34 -15.08
C SER A 571 -17.04 -35.46 -14.14
N SER A 572 -17.21 -36.67 -14.69
CA SER A 572 -17.41 -37.88 -13.90
C SER A 572 -16.11 -38.20 -13.12
N GLY A 573 -15.96 -37.61 -11.93
CA GLY A 573 -14.85 -37.75 -10.99
C GLY A 573 -14.84 -36.62 -9.94
N ASP A 574 -14.05 -36.77 -8.87
CA ASP A 574 -13.87 -35.73 -7.81
C ASP A 574 -13.06 -34.50 -8.28
N ASP A 575 -12.51 -34.55 -9.49
CA ASP A 575 -11.68 -33.50 -10.08
C ASP A 575 -12.52 -32.35 -10.65
N VAL A 576 -12.30 -31.17 -10.07
CA VAL A 576 -13.03 -29.95 -10.33
C VAL A 576 -12.22 -29.03 -11.24
N VAL A 577 -12.78 -28.64 -12.39
CA VAL A 577 -12.16 -27.66 -13.30
C VAL A 577 -12.09 -26.30 -12.59
N PRO A 578 -10.91 -25.69 -12.42
CA PRO A 578 -10.79 -24.39 -11.78
C PRO A 578 -11.09 -23.26 -12.77
N LEU A 579 -11.49 -22.10 -12.24
CA LEU A 579 -11.58 -20.86 -13.01
C LEU A 579 -10.24 -20.54 -13.68
N ALA A 580 -10.30 -20.30 -15.00
CA ALA A 580 -9.21 -19.68 -15.72
C ALA A 580 -8.93 -18.26 -15.19
N LEU A 581 -7.78 -17.69 -15.55
CA LEU A 581 -7.32 -16.41 -15.01
C LEU A 581 -8.32 -15.25 -15.14
N GLU A 582 -8.95 -15.05 -16.30
CA GLU A 582 -9.89 -13.93 -16.49
C GLU A 582 -11.19 -14.08 -15.69
N PRO A 583 -11.88 -15.23 -15.71
CA PRO A 583 -12.98 -15.50 -14.77
C PRO A 583 -12.58 -15.31 -13.31
N ALA A 584 -11.40 -15.77 -12.89
CA ALA A 584 -10.92 -15.55 -11.52
C ALA A 584 -10.69 -14.06 -11.20
N ARG A 585 -10.29 -13.24 -12.19
CA ARG A 585 -10.19 -11.78 -12.06
C ARG A 585 -11.56 -11.12 -11.93
N ALA A 586 -12.57 -11.61 -12.64
CA ALA A 586 -13.96 -11.15 -12.49
C ALA A 586 -14.48 -11.46 -11.08
N LEU A 587 -14.34 -12.72 -10.61
CA LEU A 587 -14.66 -13.11 -9.24
C LEU A 587 -13.97 -12.22 -8.19
N TYR A 588 -12.66 -11.98 -8.36
CA TYR A 588 -11.90 -11.08 -7.50
C TYR A 588 -12.50 -9.65 -7.47
N ARG A 589 -12.93 -9.11 -8.61
CA ARG A 589 -13.58 -7.80 -8.66
C ARG A 589 -14.91 -7.82 -7.92
N TRP A 590 -15.77 -8.79 -8.21
CA TRP A 590 -17.11 -8.88 -7.60
C TRP A 590 -17.07 -9.16 -6.09
N LEU A 591 -16.06 -9.85 -5.58
CA LEU A 591 -15.87 -10.01 -4.13
C LEU A 591 -15.76 -8.65 -3.42
N ASN A 592 -15.07 -7.68 -4.01
CA ASN A 592 -14.87 -6.33 -3.46
C ASN A 592 -15.88 -5.31 -4.02
N ALA A 593 -16.97 -5.78 -4.63
CA ALA A 593 -18.11 -4.98 -5.06
C ALA A 593 -19.34 -5.26 -4.20
N ASP A 594 -20.23 -4.28 -4.10
CA ASP A 594 -21.55 -4.46 -3.51
C ASP A 594 -22.48 -5.09 -4.56
N LEU A 595 -22.91 -6.32 -4.30
CA LEU A 595 -23.73 -7.12 -5.23
C LEU A 595 -25.23 -7.05 -4.89
N SER A 596 -25.61 -6.31 -3.83
CA SER A 596 -26.95 -6.34 -3.23
C SER A 596 -28.09 -5.82 -4.12
N ARG A 597 -27.75 -5.08 -5.18
CA ARG A 597 -28.69 -4.61 -6.21
C ARG A 597 -28.84 -5.58 -7.39
N VAL A 598 -27.91 -6.52 -7.52
CA VAL A 598 -27.89 -7.51 -8.62
C VAL A 598 -28.49 -8.84 -8.16
N VAL A 599 -28.24 -9.23 -6.90
CA VAL A 599 -28.87 -10.43 -6.34
C VAL A 599 -30.33 -10.17 -5.94
N PRO A 600 -31.21 -11.19 -6.04
CA PRO A 600 -32.60 -11.07 -5.58
C PRO A 600 -32.71 -10.68 -4.10
N GLU A 601 -33.81 -10.04 -3.72
CA GLU A 601 -34.11 -9.80 -2.31
C GLU A 601 -34.27 -11.12 -1.55
N GLY A 602 -33.73 -11.17 -0.32
CA GLY A 602 -33.77 -12.37 0.51
C GLY A 602 -32.56 -12.50 1.43
N ALA A 603 -32.32 -13.72 1.93
CA ALA A 603 -31.26 -14.02 2.89
C ALA A 603 -29.85 -13.71 2.37
N ASP A 604 -29.64 -13.80 1.05
CA ASP A 604 -28.33 -13.59 0.41
C ASP A 604 -27.95 -12.10 0.29
N ARG A 605 -28.91 -11.17 0.41
CA ARG A 605 -28.68 -9.74 0.14
C ARG A 605 -27.65 -9.10 1.06
N ALA A 606 -27.65 -9.46 2.35
CA ALA A 606 -26.69 -8.93 3.32
C ALA A 606 -25.26 -9.39 3.01
N LEU A 607 -25.08 -10.67 2.64
CA LEU A 607 -23.77 -11.21 2.25
C LEU A 607 -23.30 -10.65 0.89
N ALA A 608 -24.24 -10.43 -0.04
CA ALA A 608 -23.96 -9.83 -1.33
C ALA A 608 -23.42 -8.38 -1.21
N GLY A 609 -23.94 -7.60 -0.26
CA GLY A 609 -23.46 -6.25 0.03
C GLY A 609 -22.13 -6.18 0.79
N LEU A 610 -21.66 -7.28 1.39
CA LEU A 610 -20.41 -7.31 2.13
C LEU A 610 -19.21 -7.16 1.19
N LEU A 611 -18.39 -6.12 1.36
CA LEU A 611 -17.17 -5.95 0.56
C LEU A 611 -16.07 -6.87 1.09
N CYS A 612 -15.53 -7.72 0.22
CA CYS A 612 -14.46 -8.68 0.54
C CYS A 612 -13.24 -8.41 -0.34
N HIS A 613 -12.11 -8.03 0.28
CA HIS A 613 -10.85 -7.79 -0.45
C HIS A 613 -9.82 -8.87 -0.14
N VAL A 614 -9.44 -9.63 -1.16
CA VAL A 614 -8.54 -10.78 -1.06
C VAL A 614 -7.30 -10.59 -1.96
N GLY A 615 -6.32 -11.49 -1.91
CA GLY A 615 -5.16 -11.41 -2.80
C GLY A 615 -5.58 -11.63 -4.26
N GLN A 616 -5.11 -10.77 -5.17
CA GLN A 616 -5.36 -10.89 -6.62
C GLN A 616 -5.05 -12.30 -7.15
N PRO A 617 -5.76 -12.80 -8.18
CA PRO A 617 -5.45 -14.10 -8.77
C PRO A 617 -4.00 -14.20 -9.25
N VAL A 618 -3.31 -15.27 -8.88
CA VAL A 618 -1.98 -15.62 -9.41
C VAL A 618 -2.17 -16.57 -10.59
N PRO A 619 -1.61 -16.28 -11.78
CA PRO A 619 -1.67 -17.20 -12.90
C PRO A 619 -0.78 -18.42 -12.61
N LEU A 620 -1.38 -19.61 -12.54
CA LEU A 620 -0.66 -20.87 -12.33
C LEU A 620 -1.04 -21.88 -13.41
N PRO A 621 -0.08 -22.66 -13.95
CA PRO A 621 -0.41 -23.81 -14.78
C PRO A 621 -1.32 -24.78 -14.02
N HIS A 622 -2.27 -25.40 -14.70
CA HIS A 622 -3.17 -26.39 -14.10
C HIS A 622 -3.50 -27.53 -15.09
N PRO A 623 -3.47 -28.81 -14.68
CA PRO A 623 -3.61 -29.94 -15.61
C PRO A 623 -4.94 -29.97 -16.38
N MET A 624 -6.01 -29.45 -15.77
CA MET A 624 -7.34 -29.40 -16.38
C MET A 624 -7.53 -28.24 -17.38
N LEU A 625 -6.59 -27.29 -17.45
CA LEU A 625 -6.63 -26.16 -18.37
C LEU A 625 -5.53 -26.31 -19.42
N ARG A 626 -5.74 -27.18 -20.41
CA ARG A 626 -4.75 -27.48 -21.45
C ARG A 626 -4.33 -26.20 -22.20
N GLY A 627 -3.08 -25.78 -22.04
CA GLY A 627 -2.52 -24.57 -22.68
C GLY A 627 -2.92 -23.24 -22.01
N GLY A 628 -3.64 -23.29 -20.88
CA GLY A 628 -4.07 -22.13 -20.12
C GLY A 628 -3.49 -22.09 -18.70
N VAL A 629 -3.84 -21.03 -17.97
CA VAL A 629 -3.50 -20.86 -16.55
C VAL A 629 -4.76 -20.65 -15.72
N ALA A 630 -4.81 -21.30 -14.56
CA ALA A 630 -5.82 -21.06 -13.53
C ALA A 630 -5.47 -19.78 -12.75
N GLY A 631 -6.49 -19.10 -12.25
CA GLY A 631 -6.30 -17.96 -11.34
C GLY A 631 -6.44 -18.40 -9.88
N ALA A 632 -5.33 -18.63 -9.18
CA ALA A 632 -5.36 -18.97 -7.75
C ALA A 632 -5.66 -17.73 -6.90
N LEU A 633 -6.76 -17.76 -6.15
CA LEU A 633 -7.10 -16.74 -5.14
C LEU A 633 -6.37 -17.01 -3.83
N ARG A 634 -6.27 -15.97 -2.99
CA ARG A 634 -5.45 -16.01 -1.76
C ARG A 634 -6.11 -15.28 -0.61
N LEU A 635 -6.19 -15.93 0.54
CA LEU A 635 -6.49 -15.31 1.83
C LEU A 635 -5.22 -15.29 2.66
N SER A 636 -4.79 -14.09 3.07
CA SER A 636 -3.48 -13.89 3.69
C SER A 636 -3.60 -13.25 5.07
N ALA A 637 -3.09 -13.94 6.08
CA ALA A 637 -2.99 -13.42 7.44
C ALA A 637 -1.90 -12.33 7.50
N GLY A 638 -2.28 -11.08 7.76
CA GLY A 638 -1.37 -9.94 7.88
C GLY A 638 -1.09 -9.54 9.33
N ALA A 639 -0.22 -8.56 9.53
CA ALA A 639 0.11 -8.00 10.84
C ALA A 639 -1.13 -7.50 11.59
N ARG A 640 -2.06 -6.83 10.89
CA ARG A 640 -3.34 -6.33 11.41
C ARG A 640 -4.21 -7.40 12.08
N LEU A 641 -4.21 -8.64 11.59
CA LEU A 641 -4.93 -9.76 12.24
C LEU A 641 -4.36 -10.01 13.66
N VAL A 642 -3.04 -9.90 13.78
CA VAL A 642 -2.30 -10.17 15.00
C VAL A 642 -2.37 -8.98 15.95
N SER A 643 -2.12 -7.75 15.46
CA SER A 643 -2.15 -6.53 16.26
C SER A 643 -3.57 -6.08 16.62
N GLY A 644 -4.53 -6.32 15.73
CA GLY A 644 -5.89 -5.78 15.80
C GLY A 644 -5.97 -4.38 15.24
N GLU A 645 -7.15 -3.78 15.34
CA GLU A 645 -7.43 -2.43 14.88
C GLU A 645 -7.93 -1.54 16.01
N PRO A 646 -7.65 -0.23 15.96
CA PRO A 646 -8.17 0.74 16.93
C PRO A 646 -9.69 0.70 17.08
N SER A 647 -10.45 0.48 15.99
CA SER A 647 -11.91 0.32 16.06
C SER A 647 -12.41 -0.90 16.84
N HIS A 648 -11.52 -1.83 17.16
CA HIS A 648 -11.79 -3.00 17.99
C HIS A 648 -11.21 -2.85 19.40
N ASP A 649 -10.67 -1.68 19.75
CA ASP A 649 -10.16 -1.40 21.09
C ASP A 649 -11.28 -1.59 22.12
N GLY A 650 -11.06 -2.52 23.05
CA GLY A 650 -12.06 -2.94 24.05
C GLY A 650 -12.60 -4.36 23.85
N LEU A 651 -12.43 -4.97 22.67
CA LEU A 651 -12.70 -6.40 22.50
C LEU A 651 -11.59 -7.25 23.14
N VAL A 652 -12.00 -8.27 23.90
CA VAL A 652 -11.07 -9.28 24.43
C VAL A 652 -10.40 -10.00 23.24
N PRO A 653 -9.08 -10.27 23.27
CA PRO A 653 -8.35 -10.82 22.14
C PRO A 653 -8.96 -12.08 21.50
N ASP A 654 -9.56 -12.96 22.30
CA ASP A 654 -10.19 -14.18 21.80
C ASP A 654 -11.47 -13.90 21.00
N LEU A 655 -12.33 -13.01 21.49
CA LEU A 655 -13.54 -12.58 20.78
C LEU A 655 -13.20 -11.88 19.47
N ARG A 656 -12.12 -11.08 19.48
CA ARG A 656 -11.60 -10.46 18.25
C ARG A 656 -11.17 -11.53 17.25
N MET A 657 -10.42 -12.55 17.70
CA MET A 657 -9.98 -13.63 16.84
C MET A 657 -11.16 -14.46 16.28
N ASP A 658 -12.19 -14.73 17.08
CA ASP A 658 -13.41 -15.40 16.61
C ASP A 658 -14.12 -14.60 15.52
N ARG A 659 -14.18 -13.27 15.68
CA ARG A 659 -14.72 -12.38 14.65
C ARG A 659 -13.89 -12.44 13.36
N GLU A 660 -12.57 -12.39 13.44
CA GLU A 660 -11.70 -12.47 12.25
C GLU A 660 -11.91 -13.81 11.52
N ILE A 661 -12.01 -14.93 12.25
CA ILE A 661 -12.31 -16.24 11.67
C ILE A 661 -13.68 -16.23 10.98
N ALA A 662 -14.72 -15.70 11.64
CA ALA A 662 -16.05 -15.59 11.06
C ALA A 662 -16.03 -14.71 9.80
N ASP A 663 -15.28 -13.62 9.79
CA ASP A 663 -15.12 -12.73 8.64
C ASP A 663 -14.48 -13.45 7.46
N ALA A 664 -13.42 -14.24 7.70
CA ALA A 664 -12.80 -15.06 6.66
C ALA A 664 -13.76 -16.11 6.09
N GLN A 665 -14.57 -16.74 6.94
CA GLN A 665 -15.61 -17.68 6.51
C GLN A 665 -16.71 -17.00 5.68
N ARG A 666 -17.08 -15.76 6.02
CA ARG A 666 -18.01 -14.95 5.21
C ARG A 666 -17.45 -14.65 3.81
N VAL A 667 -16.13 -14.49 3.67
CA VAL A 667 -15.51 -14.38 2.34
C VAL A 667 -15.73 -15.65 1.51
N LEU A 668 -15.50 -16.82 2.09
CA LEU A 668 -15.72 -18.11 1.40
C LEU A 668 -17.20 -18.29 1.04
N ALA A 669 -18.11 -17.98 1.96
CA ALA A 669 -19.55 -18.01 1.69
C ALA A 669 -19.95 -17.06 0.55
N LYS A 670 -19.34 -15.87 0.46
CA LYS A 670 -19.58 -14.92 -0.64
C LYS A 670 -19.05 -15.47 -1.98
N ILE A 671 -17.96 -16.23 -1.99
CA ILE A 671 -17.51 -16.94 -3.21
C ILE A 671 -18.61 -17.89 -3.69
N GLY A 672 -19.13 -18.75 -2.81
CA GLY A 672 -20.24 -19.65 -3.14
C GLY A 672 -21.48 -18.92 -3.64
N LEU A 673 -21.83 -17.77 -3.05
CA LEU A 673 -22.90 -16.90 -3.54
C LEU A 673 -22.64 -16.39 -4.96
N ILE A 674 -21.44 -15.89 -5.24
CA ILE A 674 -21.07 -15.39 -6.58
C ILE A 674 -21.16 -16.52 -7.61
N LEU A 675 -20.72 -17.73 -7.27
CA LEU A 675 -20.82 -18.89 -8.17
C LEU A 675 -22.27 -19.25 -8.49
N ARG A 676 -23.19 -19.14 -7.52
CA ARG A 676 -24.64 -19.37 -7.75
C ARG A 676 -25.26 -18.35 -8.69
N TYR A 677 -24.83 -17.09 -8.62
CA TYR A 677 -25.34 -15.98 -9.43
C TYR A 677 -24.41 -15.60 -10.60
N TRP A 678 -23.55 -16.52 -11.03
CA TRP A 678 -22.45 -16.22 -11.94
C TRP A 678 -22.90 -15.53 -13.24
N GLU A 679 -23.90 -16.08 -13.92
CA GLU A 679 -24.39 -15.53 -15.20
C GLU A 679 -25.01 -14.14 -15.02
N THR A 680 -25.78 -13.92 -13.95
CA THR A 680 -26.37 -12.62 -13.62
C THR A 680 -25.30 -11.58 -13.34
N LEU A 681 -24.28 -11.94 -12.58
CA LEU A 681 -23.15 -11.07 -12.26
C LEU A 681 -22.28 -10.80 -13.49
N ALA A 682 -22.07 -11.80 -14.35
CA ALA A 682 -21.35 -11.64 -15.61
C ALA A 682 -22.05 -10.66 -16.57
N ALA A 683 -23.39 -10.66 -16.59
CA ALA A 683 -24.17 -9.73 -17.39
C ALA A 683 -24.17 -8.30 -16.82
N ALA A 684 -24.15 -8.15 -15.49
CA ALA A 684 -24.17 -6.84 -14.82
C ALA A 684 -22.78 -6.19 -14.65
N ASP A 685 -21.73 -7.02 -14.55
CA ASP A 685 -20.34 -6.68 -14.22
C ASP A 685 -20.17 -5.56 -13.15
N PRO A 686 -20.67 -5.80 -11.92
CA PRO A 686 -20.61 -4.78 -10.87
C PRO A 686 -19.18 -4.38 -10.52
N VAL A 687 -18.97 -3.08 -10.35
CA VAL A 687 -17.66 -2.48 -10.12
C VAL A 687 -17.35 -2.38 -8.62
N GLN A 688 -16.08 -2.50 -8.27
CA GLN A 688 -15.58 -2.33 -6.90
C GLN A 688 -15.80 -0.90 -6.41
N THR A 689 -16.11 -0.72 -5.12
CA THR A 689 -16.33 0.61 -4.53
C THR A 689 -15.63 0.76 -3.19
N TYR A 690 -15.27 1.99 -2.84
CA TYR A 690 -14.69 2.34 -1.54
C TYR A 690 -15.61 1.94 -0.39
N ALA A 691 -16.91 2.27 -0.47
CA ALA A 691 -17.93 1.99 0.54
C ALA A 691 -19.09 1.16 -0.05
N PRO A 692 -19.88 0.46 0.79
CA PRO A 692 -21.10 -0.21 0.36
C PRO A 692 -22.08 0.79 -0.27
N LEU A 693 -22.96 0.30 -1.15
CA LEU A 693 -23.98 1.15 -1.73
C LEU A 693 -24.95 1.60 -0.64
N PRO A 694 -25.46 2.85 -0.71
CA PRO A 694 -26.55 3.26 0.16
C PRO A 694 -27.70 2.26 0.05
N ALA A 695 -28.26 1.88 1.20
CA ALA A 695 -29.52 1.14 1.23
C ALA A 695 -30.50 1.91 0.34
N MET A 696 -31.21 1.20 -0.55
CA MET A 696 -32.22 1.82 -1.39
C MET A 696 -33.12 2.66 -0.48
N GLU A 697 -33.27 3.96 -0.79
CA GLU A 697 -34.37 4.72 -0.21
C GLU A 697 -35.63 3.90 -0.52
N THR A 698 -36.23 3.30 0.50
CA THR A 698 -37.59 2.78 0.39
C THR A 698 -38.40 3.97 -0.11
N GLY A 699 -38.89 3.88 -1.34
CA GLY A 699 -39.49 5.01 -2.05
C GLY A 699 -40.52 5.74 -1.22
N SER A 700 -40.77 7.00 -1.60
CA SER A 700 -41.77 7.90 -1.03
C SER A 700 -43.02 7.19 -0.51
N PRO A 701 -43.60 7.61 0.63
CA PRO A 701 -44.80 7.01 1.17
C PRO A 701 -45.88 7.05 0.10
N VAL A 702 -46.28 5.88 -0.39
CA VAL A 702 -47.47 5.74 -1.24
C VAL A 702 -48.64 6.22 -0.38
N PRO A 703 -49.35 7.29 -0.77
CA PRO A 703 -50.58 7.65 -0.09
C PRO A 703 -51.62 6.60 -0.49
N LEU A 704 -52.05 5.78 0.46
CA LEU A 704 -53.26 4.98 0.35
C LEU A 704 -54.36 5.67 1.19
N PRO A 705 -55.62 5.58 0.74
CA PRO A 705 -56.64 6.64 0.81
C PRO A 705 -57.04 7.12 2.21
#